data_AF-A0A2W4SAT9-F1
#
_entry.id   AF-A0A2W4SAT9-F1
#
_cell.length_a   1.000
_cell.length_b   1.000
_cell.length_c   1.000
_cell.angle_alpha   90.00
_cell.angle_beta   90.00
_cell.angle_gamma   90.00
#
_symmetry.space_group_name_H-M   'P 1'
#
loop_
_entity.id
_entity.type
_entity.pdbx_description
1 polymer ?
#
loop_
_entity_poly.entity_id
_entity_poly.type
_entity_poly.pdbx_seq_one_letter_code
_entity_poly.pdbx_strand_id
1 'polypeptide(L)'
;MARGPPGAPVRRGEGRVNALARVRRARRVLLCAVAASAILGAAAAGVGVLVLASAADLLVPLPLEARRLALPAAVAAAVASLLVAGWRGRHARSLGRVALYLEERLPQLRFALATAVEPAVPPTDAAREALERAVAGVDARGALLRPVARAIAVRGAALAAALLALAAVPAGTLARILDPRPENVPLPPEPAAAVEPAPNRLAPISVRVEPPRYAGREPFVLEDPATVAALPGSRVEVRGRGASRGAADSLGAMLAPASGGRRPRDLMVRVDGDTWSAAVAMPADPAILRLRDRAHDRLVVLEPVRDEPPIVSLLSPVRDSTFAEPKGKLDIDVRIQDDLGLARAEIELLYTSGGGERFETKRIIVRRASFDGTRTARLQAAIVLDTMGLHPGDVLHIRAIAWDRNDVTGPGQGESETRTIRIRDPRDLSDVRITAAAAAAVDTSIISQRMLIVRAETLLVQKPQLEAEEYSRRSVRLSAQQGALRQRVLSIINELENVEGVGFVGHTPSSLVLREAAEEMRAAEWELSVVQVPVALVHMRKALALLEKIRDANRYWLRGLLTTTPVEIERVRLTGRDRANVGPRDPRERPEDPRRELLQRLNRAIALLESDPRAAGDSLQLVFAASLTEARDISETLGQAIEAMQRGEDVRAALIAARRRLERKVGHEGTLSSWFGMP
;
A
#
# COMPACT_ATOMS: atom_id res chain seq x y z
N MET A 1 -42.82 63.79 124.99
CA MET A 1 -43.60 64.52 123.95
C MET A 1 -42.76 64.60 122.69
N ALA A 2 -43.21 64.49 121.45
CA ALA A 2 -44.38 63.90 120.80
C ALA A 2 -44.14 64.00 119.27
N ARG A 3 -44.48 62.95 118.50
CA ARG A 3 -44.95 62.92 117.09
C ARG A 3 -44.04 63.35 115.92
N GLY A 4 -43.98 62.47 114.92
CA GLY A 4 -44.18 62.83 113.50
C GLY A 4 -43.04 62.44 112.53
N PRO A 5 -43.29 61.80 111.36
CA PRO A 5 -42.37 60.81 110.77
C PRO A 5 -41.83 61.20 109.35
N PRO A 6 -41.30 60.27 108.52
CA PRO A 6 -39.89 60.22 108.10
C PRO A 6 -39.61 60.78 106.69
N GLY A 7 -38.40 61.33 106.48
CA GLY A 7 -37.89 61.77 105.18
C GLY A 7 -36.56 61.10 104.84
N ALA A 8 -36.50 60.43 103.70
CA ALA A 8 -35.46 59.54 103.21
C ALA A 8 -34.02 60.11 103.15
N PRO A 9 -32.97 59.28 103.36
CA PRO A 9 -31.63 59.61 102.88
C PRO A 9 -31.52 59.34 101.37
N VAL A 10 -31.15 60.39 100.64
CA VAL A 10 -30.83 60.41 99.21
C VAL A 10 -29.79 59.32 98.88
N ARG A 11 -30.22 58.28 98.15
CA ARG A 11 -29.31 57.33 97.49
C ARG A 11 -28.53 58.05 96.38
N ARG A 12 -27.33 58.53 96.67
CA ARG A 12 -26.30 58.78 95.66
C ARG A 12 -25.69 57.44 95.27
N GLY A 13 -26.16 56.85 94.17
CA GLY A 13 -25.67 55.55 93.74
C GLY A 13 -26.23 55.08 92.41
N GLU A 14 -26.25 55.96 91.39
CA GLU A 14 -26.58 55.56 90.02
C GLU A 14 -25.45 55.93 89.05
N GLY A 15 -24.73 54.91 88.59
CA GLY A 15 -24.43 54.80 87.16
C GLY A 15 -23.12 55.34 86.58
N ARG A 16 -22.10 55.76 87.35
CA ARG A 16 -20.76 55.99 86.75
C ARG A 16 -20.07 54.65 86.48
N VAL A 17 -20.11 54.22 85.22
CA VAL A 17 -19.38 53.02 84.77
C VAL A 17 -17.87 53.30 84.85
N ASN A 18 -17.24 52.78 85.91
CA ASN A 18 -15.80 52.79 86.16
C ASN A 18 -15.01 52.30 84.92
N ALA A 19 -13.88 52.91 84.60
CA ALA A 19 -13.02 52.59 83.46
C ALA A 19 -12.68 51.08 83.38
N LEU A 20 -12.43 50.44 84.52
CA LEU A 20 -12.18 48.99 84.61
C LEU A 20 -13.40 48.16 84.14
N ALA A 21 -14.62 48.62 84.44
CA ALA A 21 -15.85 47.96 84.01
C ALA A 21 -16.07 48.10 82.49
N ARG A 22 -15.59 49.17 81.85
CA ARG A 22 -15.62 49.32 80.38
C ARG A 22 -14.65 48.36 79.70
N VAL A 23 -13.42 48.23 80.20
CA VAL A 23 -12.42 47.27 79.67
C VAL A 23 -12.90 45.83 79.87
N ARG A 24 -13.52 45.49 81.00
CA ARG A 24 -14.13 44.17 81.22
C ARG A 24 -15.27 43.86 80.24
N ARG A 25 -16.12 44.84 79.91
CA ARG A 25 -17.18 44.68 78.89
C ARG A 25 -16.57 44.49 77.49
N ALA A 26 -15.60 45.31 77.11
CA ALA A 26 -14.88 45.18 75.85
C ALA A 26 -14.19 43.81 75.72
N ARG A 27 -13.55 43.33 76.80
CA ARG A 27 -12.98 41.99 76.88
C ARG A 27 -14.01 40.90 76.65
N ARG A 28 -15.20 40.98 77.27
CA ARG A 28 -16.28 40.00 77.05
C ARG A 28 -16.70 39.99 75.58
N VAL A 29 -16.90 41.17 74.96
CA VAL A 29 -17.26 41.27 73.55
C VAL A 29 -16.20 40.66 72.64
N LEU A 30 -14.92 40.95 72.88
CA LEU A 30 -13.81 40.38 72.11
C LEU A 30 -13.68 38.86 72.31
N LEU A 31 -13.86 38.36 73.53
CA LEU A 31 -13.85 36.92 73.80
C LEU A 31 -15.04 36.21 73.13
N CYS A 32 -16.23 36.79 73.17
CA CYS A 32 -17.39 36.27 72.44
C CYS A 32 -17.16 36.29 70.93
N ALA A 33 -16.54 37.35 70.38
CA ALA A 33 -16.20 37.44 68.97
C ALA A 33 -15.17 36.39 68.55
N VAL A 34 -14.13 36.16 69.37
CA VAL A 34 -13.14 35.11 69.16
C VAL A 34 -13.80 33.74 69.21
N ALA A 35 -14.67 33.48 70.19
CA ALA A 35 -15.40 32.22 70.30
C ALA A 35 -16.31 31.98 69.07
N ALA A 36 -17.10 32.98 68.69
CA ALA A 36 -17.97 32.90 67.50
C ALA A 36 -17.17 32.69 66.21
N SER A 37 -16.08 33.45 66.01
CA SER A 37 -15.20 33.31 64.86
C SER A 37 -14.49 31.95 64.83
N ALA A 38 -14.12 31.41 66.00
CA ALA A 38 -13.52 30.08 66.13
C ALA A 38 -14.50 28.97 65.76
N ILE A 39 -15.76 29.03 66.23
CA ILE A 39 -16.81 28.06 65.89
C ILE A 39 -17.09 28.10 64.39
N LEU A 40 -17.28 29.29 63.81
CA LEU A 40 -17.50 29.45 62.37
C LEU A 40 -16.30 28.96 61.55
N GLY A 41 -15.08 29.26 62.00
CA GLY A 41 -13.86 28.82 61.34
C GLY A 41 -13.63 27.30 61.43
N ALA A 42 -14.06 26.65 62.50
CA ALA A 42 -13.98 25.20 62.66
C ALA A 42 -15.02 24.49 61.79
N ALA A 43 -16.26 24.99 61.76
CA ALA A 43 -17.28 24.50 60.86
C ALA A 43 -16.84 24.64 59.38
N ALA A 44 -16.31 25.81 58.99
CA ALA A 44 -15.84 26.04 57.63
C ALA A 44 -14.69 25.09 57.25
N ALA A 45 -13.73 24.85 58.16
CA ALA A 45 -12.62 23.94 57.92
C ALA A 45 -13.08 22.48 57.79
N GLY A 46 -13.97 22.02 58.68
CA GLY A 46 -14.51 20.66 58.62
C GLY A 46 -15.32 20.41 57.34
N VAL A 47 -16.24 21.32 57.01
CA VAL A 47 -17.01 21.24 55.76
C VAL A 47 -16.10 21.31 54.54
N GLY A 48 -15.08 22.17 54.55
CA GLY A 48 -14.10 22.28 53.46
C GLY A 48 -13.35 20.98 53.18
N VAL A 49 -12.96 20.23 54.21
CA VAL A 49 -12.33 18.90 54.04
C VAL A 49 -13.30 17.90 53.42
N LEU A 50 -14.58 17.91 53.83
CA LEU A 50 -15.60 17.03 53.23
C LEU A 50 -15.87 17.37 51.76
N VAL A 51 -15.90 18.66 51.41
CA VAL A 51 -16.03 19.12 50.01
C VAL A 51 -14.83 18.65 49.19
N LEU A 52 -13.61 18.80 49.70
CA LEU A 52 -12.39 18.35 49.01
C LEU A 52 -12.36 16.83 48.82
N ALA A 53 -12.73 16.06 49.84
CA ALA A 53 -12.85 14.60 49.74
C ALA A 53 -13.92 14.20 48.72
N SER A 54 -15.04 14.93 48.67
CA SER A 54 -16.13 14.71 47.70
C SER A 54 -15.72 15.05 46.27
N ALA A 55 -14.99 16.14 46.08
CA ALA A 55 -14.44 16.52 44.79
C ALA A 55 -13.38 15.52 44.31
N ALA A 56 -12.54 15.02 45.21
CA ALA A 56 -11.57 13.98 44.92
C ALA A 56 -12.26 12.67 44.51
N ASP A 57 -13.30 12.22 45.23
CA ASP A 57 -14.08 11.01 44.89
C ASP A 57 -14.82 11.14 43.54
N LEU A 58 -15.16 12.37 43.13
CA LEU A 58 -15.76 12.68 41.83
C LEU A 58 -14.76 12.57 40.67
N LEU A 59 -13.50 12.93 40.90
CA LEU A 59 -12.45 12.89 39.89
C LEU A 59 -11.77 11.52 39.80
N VAL A 60 -11.55 10.87 40.94
CA VAL A 60 -10.87 9.57 41.07
C VAL A 60 -11.58 8.76 42.15
N PRO A 61 -12.03 7.52 41.88
CA PRO A 61 -12.70 6.71 42.88
C PRO A 61 -11.75 6.41 44.04
N LEU A 62 -12.01 7.01 45.21
CA LEU A 62 -11.14 6.88 46.37
C LEU A 62 -11.26 5.47 46.99
N PRO A 63 -10.16 4.84 47.42
CA PRO A 63 -10.20 3.56 48.11
C PRO A 63 -10.91 3.69 49.47
N LEU A 64 -11.43 2.58 49.97
CA LEU A 64 -12.22 2.53 51.23
C LEU A 64 -11.45 3.13 52.42
N GLU A 65 -10.14 2.90 52.50
CA GLU A 65 -9.28 3.45 53.55
C GLU A 65 -9.21 4.98 53.50
N ALA A 66 -9.11 5.57 52.30
CA ALA A 66 -9.09 7.02 52.14
C ALA A 66 -10.43 7.66 52.53
N ARG A 67 -11.56 7.00 52.23
CA ARG A 67 -12.89 7.48 52.66
C ARG A 67 -13.08 7.40 54.16
N ARG A 68 -12.61 6.33 54.81
CA ARG A 68 -12.62 6.19 56.28
C ARG A 68 -11.82 7.29 56.97
N LEU A 69 -10.78 7.82 56.31
CA LEU A 69 -9.97 8.91 56.83
C LEU A 69 -10.58 10.31 56.60
N ALA A 70 -11.58 10.47 55.73
CA ALA A 70 -12.15 11.78 55.41
C ALA A 70 -12.85 12.45 56.62
N LEU A 71 -13.65 11.69 57.36
CA LEU A 71 -14.34 12.19 58.55
C LEU A 71 -13.38 12.53 59.72
N PRO A 72 -12.43 11.67 60.12
CA PRO A 72 -11.45 12.04 61.14
C PRO A 72 -10.55 13.20 60.69
N ALA A 73 -10.21 13.30 59.39
CA ALA A 73 -9.49 14.46 58.85
C ALA A 73 -10.31 15.76 58.96
N ALA A 74 -11.62 15.72 58.68
CA ALA A 74 -12.51 16.88 58.84
C ALA A 74 -12.60 17.31 60.32
N VAL A 75 -12.71 16.35 61.25
CA VAL A 75 -12.68 16.62 62.69
C VAL A 75 -11.33 17.22 63.11
N ALA A 76 -10.21 16.65 62.65
CA ALA A 76 -8.87 17.15 62.94
C ALA A 76 -8.68 18.60 62.45
N ALA A 77 -9.16 18.92 61.24
CA ALA A 77 -9.12 20.27 60.68
C ALA A 77 -9.98 21.26 61.49
N ALA A 78 -11.17 20.84 61.94
CA ALA A 78 -12.03 21.65 62.80
C ALA A 78 -11.37 21.94 64.17
N VAL A 79 -10.78 20.93 64.80
CA VAL A 79 -10.04 21.05 66.07
C VAL A 79 -8.81 21.94 65.90
N ALA A 80 -8.02 21.75 64.85
CA ALA A 80 -6.87 22.59 64.56
C ALA A 80 -7.29 24.06 64.36
N SER A 81 -8.39 24.32 63.65
CA SER A 81 -8.95 25.67 63.46
C SER A 81 -9.37 26.31 64.79
N LEU A 82 -10.02 25.55 65.68
CA LEU A 82 -10.37 25.97 67.04
C LEU A 82 -9.14 26.31 67.89
N LEU A 83 -8.12 25.45 67.89
CA LEU A 83 -6.88 25.66 68.64
C LEU A 83 -6.13 26.89 68.15
N VAL A 84 -6.01 27.06 66.83
CA VAL A 84 -5.36 28.23 66.22
C VAL A 84 -6.12 29.52 66.53
N ALA A 85 -7.46 29.50 66.47
CA ALA A 85 -8.28 30.66 66.83
C ALA A 85 -8.15 31.00 68.32
N GLY A 86 -8.14 29.99 69.19
CA GLY A 86 -7.92 30.15 70.63
C GLY A 86 -6.53 30.70 70.97
N TRP A 87 -5.49 30.22 70.28
CA TRP A 87 -4.12 30.71 70.44
C TRP A 87 -3.96 32.15 69.95
N ARG A 88 -4.49 32.49 68.77
CA ARG A 88 -4.49 33.88 68.26
C ARG A 88 -5.27 34.82 69.19
N GLY A 89 -6.39 34.34 69.73
CA GLY A 89 -7.24 35.06 70.69
C GLY A 89 -6.68 35.19 72.11
N ARG A 90 -5.52 34.59 72.43
CA ARG A 90 -4.94 34.62 73.80
C ARG A 90 -4.73 36.03 74.34
N HIS A 91 -4.46 36.99 73.46
CA HIS A 91 -4.23 38.39 73.82
C HIS A 91 -5.48 39.05 74.40
N ALA A 92 -6.68 38.62 74.00
CA ALA A 92 -7.95 39.11 74.54
C ALA A 92 -8.23 38.62 75.97
N ARG A 93 -7.42 37.71 76.53
CA ARG A 93 -7.54 37.24 77.93
C ARG A 93 -6.90 38.19 78.93
N SER A 94 -5.93 39.01 78.52
CA SER A 94 -5.29 40.03 79.38
C SER A 94 -6.10 41.32 79.36
N LEU A 95 -6.39 41.88 80.53
CA LEU A 95 -7.08 43.17 80.63
C LEU A 95 -6.20 44.32 80.12
N GLY A 96 -4.90 44.32 80.43
CA GLY A 96 -3.95 45.35 79.96
C GLY A 96 -3.81 45.38 78.44
N ARG A 97 -3.74 44.21 77.78
CA ARG A 97 -3.70 44.14 76.31
C ARG A 97 -4.99 44.60 75.63
N VAL A 98 -6.15 44.35 76.26
CA VAL A 98 -7.43 44.86 75.76
C VAL A 98 -7.51 46.38 75.93
N ALA A 99 -6.95 46.94 77.01
CA ALA A 99 -6.86 48.38 77.20
C ALA A 99 -5.97 49.03 76.11
N LEU A 100 -4.77 48.51 75.88
CA LEU A 100 -3.87 48.97 74.82
C LEU A 100 -4.51 48.86 73.42
N TYR A 101 -5.21 47.76 73.13
CA TYR A 101 -5.92 47.56 71.86
C TYR A 101 -7.05 48.58 71.62
N LEU A 102 -7.73 49.02 72.68
CA LEU A 102 -8.72 50.08 72.59
C LEU A 102 -8.07 51.44 72.37
N GLU A 103 -6.94 51.71 73.03
CA GLU A 103 -6.20 52.97 72.91
C GLU A 103 -5.52 53.15 71.55
N GLU A 104 -5.03 52.07 70.94
CA GLU A 104 -4.51 52.08 69.56
C GLU A 104 -5.56 52.59 68.55
N ARG A 105 -6.85 52.34 68.82
CA ARG A 105 -7.98 52.76 67.96
C ARG A 105 -8.64 54.05 68.39
N LEU A 106 -8.37 54.49 69.60
CA LEU A 106 -8.93 55.68 70.21
C LEU A 106 -7.78 56.50 70.78
N PRO A 107 -6.96 57.14 69.92
CA PRO A 107 -5.78 57.89 70.36
C PRO A 107 -6.12 59.03 71.33
N GLN A 108 -7.38 59.46 71.37
CA GLN A 108 -7.94 60.44 72.31
C GLN A 108 -7.84 60.00 73.78
N LEU A 109 -7.69 58.70 74.05
CA LEU A 109 -7.60 58.16 75.41
C LEU A 109 -6.23 58.33 76.07
N ARG A 110 -5.17 58.72 75.33
CA ARG A 110 -3.83 59.06 75.85
C ARG A 110 -3.33 58.15 76.99
N PHE A 111 -3.41 56.83 76.81
CA PHE A 111 -3.00 55.82 77.81
C PHE A 111 -3.79 55.78 79.14
N ALA A 112 -4.97 56.42 79.20
CA ALA A 112 -5.81 56.46 80.38
C ALA A 112 -6.42 55.09 80.78
N LEU A 113 -6.77 54.23 79.81
CA LEU A 113 -7.28 52.88 80.09
C LEU A 113 -6.16 51.93 80.51
N ALA A 114 -4.98 52.01 79.89
CA ALA A 114 -3.82 51.19 80.27
C ALA A 114 -3.40 51.53 81.71
N THR A 115 -3.29 52.82 82.03
CA THR A 115 -2.95 53.31 83.39
C THR A 115 -4.01 52.95 84.43
N ALA A 116 -5.29 52.93 84.05
CA ALA A 116 -6.38 52.54 84.96
C ALA A 116 -6.44 51.03 85.24
N VAL A 117 -5.91 50.18 84.34
CA VAL A 117 -5.93 48.72 84.48
C VAL A 117 -4.66 48.18 85.14
N GLU A 118 -3.51 48.76 84.80
CA GLU A 118 -2.18 48.40 85.34
C GLU A 118 -1.46 49.67 85.85
N PRO A 119 -1.86 50.23 87.00
CA PRO A 119 -1.19 51.41 87.56
C PRO A 119 0.19 51.03 88.13
N ALA A 120 1.24 51.76 87.76
CA ALA A 120 2.59 51.58 88.33
C ALA A 120 2.66 51.97 89.82
N VAL A 121 1.80 52.90 90.25
CA VAL A 121 1.67 53.40 91.63
C VAL A 121 0.18 53.52 91.97
N PRO A 122 -0.27 53.22 93.20
CA PRO A 122 -1.67 53.37 93.60
C PRO A 122 -2.16 54.80 93.33
N PRO A 123 -3.16 55.01 92.45
CA PRO A 123 -3.59 56.35 92.08
C PRO A 123 -4.31 57.02 93.26
N THR A 124 -4.01 58.30 93.49
CA THR A 124 -4.79 59.18 94.38
C THR A 124 -6.21 59.38 93.83
N ASP A 125 -7.15 59.73 94.70
CA ASP A 125 -8.56 59.86 94.30
C ASP A 125 -8.77 60.94 93.22
N ALA A 126 -8.00 62.03 93.26
CA ALA A 126 -7.98 63.04 92.19
C ALA A 126 -7.48 62.48 90.84
N ALA A 127 -6.48 61.59 90.84
CA ALA A 127 -5.98 60.94 89.63
C ALA A 127 -7.00 59.94 89.06
N ARG A 128 -7.72 59.21 89.94
CA ARG A 128 -8.83 58.33 89.52
C ARG A 128 -9.95 59.11 88.84
N GLU A 129 -10.38 60.23 89.41
CA GLU A 129 -11.42 61.07 88.81
C GLU A 129 -11.00 61.69 87.47
N ALA A 130 -9.73 62.07 87.33
CA ALA A 130 -9.19 62.58 86.07
C ALA A 130 -9.19 61.50 84.97
N LEU A 131 -8.79 60.27 85.29
CA LEU A 131 -8.86 59.13 84.38
C LEU A 131 -10.31 58.78 84.01
N GLU A 132 -11.24 58.82 84.97
CA GLU A 132 -12.66 58.57 84.71
C GLU A 132 -13.27 59.65 83.80
N ARG A 133 -12.92 60.93 83.98
CA ARG A 133 -13.35 62.02 83.09
C ARG A 133 -12.80 61.86 81.67
N ALA A 134 -11.54 61.48 81.51
CA ALA A 134 -10.93 61.24 80.20
C ALA A 134 -11.61 60.09 79.44
N VAL A 135 -12.08 59.06 80.15
CA VAL A 135 -12.75 57.89 79.57
C VAL A 135 -14.25 58.13 79.35
N ALA A 136 -14.89 59.03 80.11
CA ALA A 136 -16.34 59.22 80.12
C ALA A 136 -16.92 59.58 78.74
N GLY A 137 -16.22 60.41 77.97
CA GLY A 137 -16.67 60.93 76.68
C GLY A 137 -16.41 60.05 75.45
N VAL A 138 -15.75 58.90 75.60
CA VAL A 138 -15.33 58.06 74.45
C VAL A 138 -16.19 56.80 74.33
N ASP A 139 -16.76 56.58 73.15
CA ASP A 139 -17.54 55.37 72.84
C ASP A 139 -16.63 54.19 72.44
N ALA A 140 -16.34 53.34 73.42
CA ALA A 140 -15.60 52.09 73.20
C ALA A 140 -16.38 51.05 72.37
N ARG A 141 -17.71 51.17 72.23
CA ARG A 141 -18.51 50.21 71.46
C ARG A 141 -18.30 50.40 69.96
N GLY A 142 -18.35 51.64 69.47
CA GLY A 142 -18.09 51.97 68.06
C GLY A 142 -16.74 51.46 67.55
N ALA A 143 -15.70 51.52 68.38
CA ALA A 143 -14.35 51.05 68.04
C ALA A 143 -14.24 49.51 67.89
N LEU A 144 -15.17 48.75 68.49
CA LEU A 144 -15.18 47.29 68.47
C LEU A 144 -16.16 46.70 67.44
N LEU A 145 -17.13 47.47 66.92
CA LEU A 145 -18.13 46.96 65.98
C LEU A 145 -17.51 46.47 64.66
N ARG A 146 -16.74 47.32 63.97
CA ARG A 146 -16.08 46.98 62.70
C ARG A 146 -15.15 45.76 62.75
N PRO A 147 -14.21 45.64 63.72
CA PRO A 147 -13.29 44.50 63.80
C PRO A 147 -14.01 43.20 64.18
N VAL A 148 -15.00 43.25 65.08
CA VAL A 148 -15.79 42.08 65.47
C VAL A 148 -16.67 41.63 64.30
N ALA A 149 -17.37 42.57 63.65
CA ALA A 149 -18.18 42.29 62.48
C ALA A 149 -17.32 41.68 61.35
N ARG A 150 -16.13 42.23 61.07
CA ARG A 150 -15.21 41.67 60.05
C ARG A 150 -14.73 40.27 60.42
N ALA A 151 -14.37 40.01 61.67
CA ALA A 151 -13.89 38.70 62.11
C ALA A 151 -14.96 37.61 62.03
N ILE A 152 -16.22 37.97 62.28
CA ILE A 152 -17.37 37.07 62.14
C ILE A 152 -17.76 36.93 60.66
N ALA A 153 -17.88 38.03 59.91
CA ALA A 153 -18.30 38.04 58.51
C ALA A 153 -17.35 37.26 57.61
N VAL A 154 -16.02 37.37 57.79
CA VAL A 154 -15.05 36.61 56.97
C VAL A 154 -15.19 35.11 57.20
N ARG A 155 -15.35 34.66 58.45
CA ARG A 155 -15.53 33.23 58.76
C ARG A 155 -16.92 32.72 58.39
N GLY A 156 -17.94 33.56 58.54
CA GLY A 156 -19.30 33.29 58.07
C GLY A 156 -19.37 33.13 56.56
N ALA A 157 -18.72 34.02 55.80
CA ALA A 157 -18.63 33.92 54.35
C ALA A 157 -17.87 32.66 53.90
N ALA A 158 -16.78 32.30 54.58
CA ALA A 158 -16.05 31.05 54.31
C ALA A 158 -16.92 29.81 54.57
N LEU A 159 -17.69 29.78 55.67
CA LEU A 159 -18.64 28.70 55.94
C LEU A 159 -19.75 28.65 54.88
N ALA A 160 -20.32 29.80 54.51
CA ALA A 160 -21.37 29.88 53.50
C ALA A 160 -20.88 29.35 52.14
N ALA A 161 -19.66 29.73 51.72
CA ALA A 161 -19.04 29.22 50.51
C ALA A 161 -18.79 27.71 50.57
N ALA A 162 -18.32 27.20 51.72
CA ALA A 162 -18.10 25.76 51.91
C ALA A 162 -19.42 24.97 51.88
N LEU A 163 -20.50 25.49 52.48
CA LEU A 163 -21.83 24.89 52.43
C LEU A 163 -22.44 24.93 51.03
N LEU A 164 -22.25 26.03 50.29
CA LEU A 164 -22.69 26.15 48.89
C LEU A 164 -21.97 25.12 47.99
N ALA A 165 -20.65 24.99 48.16
CA ALA A 165 -19.87 23.98 47.45
C ALA A 165 -20.31 22.56 47.82
N LEU A 166 -20.64 22.31 49.10
CA LEU A 166 -21.18 21.02 49.54
C LEU A 166 -22.56 20.73 48.93
N ALA A 167 -23.42 21.74 48.79
CA ALA A 167 -24.74 21.59 48.16
C ALA A 167 -24.65 21.29 46.65
N ALA A 168 -23.55 21.67 45.99
CA ALA A 168 -23.29 21.34 44.59
C ALA A 168 -22.77 19.89 44.40
N VAL A 169 -22.39 19.20 45.48
CA VAL A 169 -21.96 17.79 45.42
C VAL A 169 -23.19 16.89 45.26
N PRO A 170 -23.20 15.94 44.30
CA PRO A 170 -24.27 14.95 44.18
C PRO A 170 -24.50 14.19 45.48
N ALA A 171 -25.76 14.02 45.90
CA ALA A 171 -26.12 13.38 47.16
C ALA A 171 -25.50 11.98 47.33
N GLY A 172 -25.35 11.24 46.23
CA GLY A 172 -24.69 9.93 46.24
C GLY A 172 -23.20 9.97 46.60
N THR A 173 -22.46 11.02 46.20
CA THR A 173 -21.03 11.16 46.51
C THR A 173 -20.81 11.51 47.98
N LEU A 174 -21.64 12.39 48.52
CA LEU A 174 -21.58 12.78 49.93
C LEU A 174 -21.96 11.61 50.85
N ALA A 175 -22.95 10.80 50.48
CA ALA A 175 -23.34 9.59 51.22
C ALA A 175 -22.19 8.56 51.30
N ARG A 176 -21.42 8.37 50.21
CA ARG A 176 -20.27 7.45 50.17
C ARG A 176 -19.13 7.85 51.11
N ILE A 177 -19.00 9.15 51.42
CA ILE A 177 -17.95 9.69 52.30
C ILE A 177 -18.39 9.65 53.77
N LEU A 178 -19.66 9.94 54.04
CA LEU A 178 -20.20 9.91 55.40
C LEU A 178 -20.42 8.50 55.93
N ASP A 179 -20.80 7.54 55.08
CA ASP A 179 -20.98 6.13 55.45
C ASP A 179 -20.15 5.22 54.53
N PRO A 180 -18.82 5.10 54.78
CA PRO A 180 -17.91 4.33 53.95
C PRO A 180 -18.10 2.82 54.18
N ARG A 181 -19.09 2.26 53.51
CA ARG A 181 -19.37 0.82 53.49
C ARG A 181 -18.77 0.14 52.26
N PRO A 182 -18.38 -1.14 52.35
CA PRO A 182 -17.90 -1.91 51.20
C PRO A 182 -18.91 -1.91 50.04
N GLU A 183 -20.21 -1.95 50.35
CA GLU A 183 -21.33 -1.92 49.39
C GLU A 183 -21.48 -0.59 48.62
N ASN A 184 -20.87 0.49 49.12
CA ASN A 184 -20.96 1.84 48.56
C ASN A 184 -19.69 2.25 47.79
N VAL A 185 -18.73 1.34 47.63
CA VAL A 185 -17.62 1.54 46.71
C VAL A 185 -18.17 1.36 45.31
N PRO A 186 -18.12 2.38 44.41
CA PRO A 186 -18.29 2.11 43.00
C PRO A 186 -17.15 1.17 42.65
N LEU A 187 -17.47 -0.12 42.52
CA LEU A 187 -16.65 -1.02 41.74
C LEU A 187 -16.39 -0.28 40.42
N PRO A 188 -15.16 -0.31 39.88
CA PRO A 188 -14.98 -0.07 38.44
C PRO A 188 -16.12 -0.82 37.76
N PRO A 189 -16.76 -0.29 36.69
CA PRO A 189 -17.79 -1.07 36.02
C PRO A 189 -17.24 -2.48 35.90
N GLU A 190 -17.88 -3.44 36.57
CA GLU A 190 -17.68 -4.81 36.17
C GLU A 190 -17.93 -4.74 34.67
N PRO A 191 -17.00 -5.21 33.81
CA PRO A 191 -17.39 -5.46 32.43
C PRO A 191 -18.64 -6.30 32.56
N ALA A 192 -19.79 -5.67 32.23
CA ALA A 192 -21.12 -6.00 32.76
C ALA A 192 -21.17 -7.48 33.05
N ALA A 193 -21.11 -7.86 34.35
CA ALA A 193 -20.78 -9.19 34.86
C ALA A 193 -20.63 -10.15 33.71
N ALA A 194 -19.40 -10.37 33.20
CA ALA A 194 -19.18 -11.17 32.00
C ALA A 194 -20.10 -12.38 32.09
N VAL A 195 -21.27 -12.25 31.45
CA VAL A 195 -22.07 -13.35 30.94
C VAL A 195 -20.98 -14.11 30.27
N GLU A 196 -20.53 -15.24 30.84
CA GLU A 196 -19.35 -15.98 30.38
C GLU A 196 -19.25 -15.72 28.89
N PRO A 197 -18.25 -14.93 28.40
CA PRO A 197 -18.39 -14.17 27.16
C PRO A 197 -18.98 -15.12 26.15
N ALA A 198 -20.25 -14.89 25.78
CA ALA A 198 -21.10 -15.95 25.25
C ALA A 198 -20.27 -16.76 24.27
N PRO A 199 -20.05 -18.06 24.53
CA PRO A 199 -18.88 -18.79 24.05
C PRO A 199 -18.67 -18.50 22.57
N ASN A 200 -17.47 -18.08 22.18
CA ASN A 200 -17.20 -17.60 20.84
C ASN A 200 -17.63 -18.65 19.80
N ARG A 201 -18.74 -18.41 19.11
CA ARG A 201 -19.32 -19.34 18.14
C ARG A 201 -18.58 -19.33 16.80
N LEU A 202 -17.67 -18.37 16.63
CA LEU A 202 -16.83 -18.17 15.46
C LEU A 202 -15.44 -18.80 15.62
N ALA A 203 -15.16 -19.51 16.73
CA ALA A 203 -13.92 -20.25 16.92
C ALA A 203 -14.14 -21.48 17.84
N PRO A 204 -13.85 -22.73 17.39
CA PRO A 204 -13.36 -23.09 16.07
C PRO A 204 -14.50 -23.15 15.03
N ILE A 205 -14.18 -22.81 13.78
CA ILE A 205 -15.05 -23.05 12.61
C ILE A 205 -14.52 -24.22 11.79
N SER A 206 -15.39 -24.86 11.01
CA SER A 206 -14.98 -25.79 9.96
C SER A 206 -15.39 -25.24 8.60
N VAL A 207 -14.47 -25.27 7.64
CA VAL A 207 -14.74 -24.80 6.28
C VAL A 207 -14.69 -25.98 5.34
N ARG A 208 -15.84 -26.34 4.77
CA ARG A 208 -15.92 -27.34 3.71
C ARG A 208 -15.81 -26.64 2.36
N VAL A 209 -14.84 -27.04 1.56
CA VAL A 209 -14.64 -26.54 0.19
C VAL A 209 -15.02 -27.65 -0.78
N GLU A 210 -15.99 -27.38 -1.63
CA GLU A 210 -16.38 -28.24 -2.74
C GLU A 210 -15.90 -27.59 -4.05
N PRO A 211 -14.84 -28.11 -4.68
CA PRO A 211 -14.33 -27.59 -5.95
C PRO A 211 -15.38 -27.64 -7.07
N PRO A 212 -15.26 -26.81 -8.12
CA PRO A 212 -16.13 -26.89 -9.28
C PRO A 212 -16.05 -28.27 -9.94
N ARG A 213 -17.15 -28.67 -10.59
CA ARG A 213 -17.24 -29.99 -11.24
C ARG A 213 -16.14 -30.24 -12.28
N TYR A 214 -15.71 -29.19 -12.99
CA TYR A 214 -14.66 -29.32 -14.02
C TYR A 214 -13.31 -29.75 -13.45
N ALA A 215 -13.01 -29.41 -12.19
CA ALA A 215 -11.73 -29.73 -11.56
C ALA A 215 -11.59 -31.23 -11.22
N GLY A 216 -12.72 -31.96 -11.14
CA GLY A 216 -12.73 -33.39 -10.83
C GLY A 216 -12.12 -33.76 -9.46
N ARG A 217 -12.05 -32.81 -8.51
CA ARG A 217 -11.46 -33.00 -7.18
C ARG A 217 -12.55 -33.27 -6.13
N GLU A 218 -12.23 -34.11 -5.16
CA GLU A 218 -13.14 -34.37 -4.04
C GLU A 218 -13.23 -33.17 -3.08
N PRO A 219 -14.38 -32.96 -2.42
CA PRO A 219 -14.51 -31.94 -1.39
C PRO A 219 -13.58 -32.21 -0.20
N PHE A 220 -12.99 -31.16 0.35
CA PHE A 220 -12.13 -31.24 1.53
C PHE A 220 -12.61 -30.30 2.64
N VAL A 221 -12.12 -30.50 3.86
CA VAL A 221 -12.49 -29.73 5.04
C VAL A 221 -11.25 -29.17 5.70
N LEU A 222 -11.30 -27.89 6.07
CA LEU A 222 -10.28 -27.19 6.84
C LEU A 222 -10.82 -26.89 8.24
N GLU A 223 -10.00 -27.13 9.26
CA GLU A 223 -10.32 -26.84 10.66
C GLU A 223 -9.72 -25.50 11.08
N ASP A 224 -10.58 -24.60 11.57
CA ASP A 224 -10.29 -23.24 12.01
C ASP A 224 -9.35 -22.39 11.11
N PRO A 225 -9.54 -22.38 9.77
CA PRO A 225 -8.60 -21.70 8.88
C PRO A 225 -8.64 -20.17 9.02
N ALA A 226 -7.49 -19.53 8.85
CA ALA A 226 -7.36 -18.08 8.61
C ALA A 226 -7.62 -17.70 7.15
N THR A 227 -7.20 -18.60 6.25
CA THR A 227 -7.18 -18.41 4.80
C THR A 227 -7.69 -19.67 4.14
N VAL A 228 -8.53 -19.50 3.12
CA VAL A 228 -9.12 -20.58 2.36
C VAL A 228 -8.69 -20.40 0.91
N ALA A 229 -7.74 -21.23 0.49
CA ALA A 229 -7.27 -21.29 -0.89
C ALA A 229 -8.11 -22.29 -1.69
N ALA A 230 -8.76 -21.84 -2.77
CA ALA A 230 -9.55 -22.71 -3.64
C ALA A 230 -9.71 -22.13 -5.05
N LEU A 231 -10.14 -22.96 -6.00
CA LEU A 231 -10.44 -22.52 -7.36
C LEU A 231 -11.65 -21.55 -7.35
N PRO A 232 -11.65 -20.47 -8.15
CA PRO A 232 -12.83 -19.65 -8.40
C PRO A 232 -14.05 -20.50 -8.75
N GLY A 233 -15.20 -20.18 -8.15
CA GLY A 233 -16.44 -20.96 -8.28
C GLY A 233 -16.61 -22.10 -7.29
N SER A 234 -15.56 -22.49 -6.55
CA SER A 234 -15.69 -23.51 -5.49
C SER A 234 -16.77 -23.09 -4.50
N ARG A 235 -17.61 -24.01 -4.06
CA ARG A 235 -18.59 -23.75 -3.00
C ARG A 235 -17.89 -23.84 -1.65
N VAL A 236 -17.71 -22.71 -1.00
CA VAL A 236 -17.13 -22.59 0.34
C VAL A 236 -18.27 -22.53 1.34
N GLU A 237 -18.39 -23.55 2.19
CA GLU A 237 -19.37 -23.59 3.27
C GLU A 237 -18.66 -23.54 4.62
N VAL A 238 -18.80 -22.42 5.30
CA VAL A 238 -18.32 -22.25 6.68
C VAL A 238 -19.39 -22.76 7.63
N ARG A 239 -18.99 -23.58 8.60
CA ARG A 239 -19.86 -24.14 9.63
C ARG A 239 -19.28 -23.86 11.02
N GLY A 240 -20.16 -23.62 11.98
CA GLY A 240 -19.82 -23.54 13.39
C GLY A 240 -20.92 -24.14 14.26
N ARG A 241 -20.62 -24.32 15.55
CA ARG A 241 -21.55 -24.84 16.58
C ARG A 241 -21.99 -23.74 17.55
N GLY A 242 -22.98 -24.02 18.39
CA GLY A 242 -23.51 -23.09 19.38
C GLY A 242 -24.64 -22.19 18.87
N ALA A 243 -25.23 -22.50 17.71
CA ALA A 243 -26.31 -21.68 17.15
C ALA A 243 -27.53 -21.62 18.08
N SER A 244 -27.76 -22.67 18.87
CA SER A 244 -28.84 -22.76 19.86
C SER A 244 -28.62 -21.90 21.13
N ARG A 245 -27.38 -21.41 21.36
CA ARG A 245 -26.97 -20.70 22.59
C ARG A 245 -27.14 -19.17 22.52
N GLY A 246 -28.26 -18.70 21.96
CA GLY A 246 -28.70 -17.30 21.97
C GLY A 246 -29.39 -16.88 20.68
N ALA A 247 -29.77 -15.59 20.56
CA ALA A 247 -30.52 -15.08 19.43
C ALA A 247 -29.81 -15.40 18.09
N ALA A 248 -30.41 -16.25 17.26
CA ALA A 248 -29.90 -16.61 15.93
C ALA A 248 -29.64 -15.36 15.06
N ASP A 249 -30.40 -14.30 15.30
CA ASP A 249 -30.32 -13.00 14.62
C ASP A 249 -29.00 -12.24 14.86
N SER A 250 -28.17 -12.68 15.82
CA SER A 250 -26.87 -12.05 16.10
C SER A 250 -25.73 -12.54 15.21
N LEU A 251 -25.93 -13.65 14.48
CA LEU A 251 -24.96 -14.19 13.53
C LEU A 251 -25.09 -13.49 12.17
N GLY A 252 -24.04 -12.79 11.77
CA GLY A 252 -23.93 -12.14 10.47
C GLY A 252 -22.72 -12.66 9.69
N ALA A 253 -22.86 -12.76 8.37
CA ALA A 253 -21.76 -13.03 7.47
C ALA A 253 -21.78 -12.00 6.34
N MET A 254 -20.63 -11.38 6.06
CA MET A 254 -20.50 -10.36 5.02
C MET A 254 -19.26 -10.65 4.19
N LEU A 255 -19.41 -10.62 2.87
CA LEU A 255 -18.31 -10.72 1.93
C LEU A 255 -17.90 -9.32 1.48
N ALA A 256 -16.63 -8.96 1.67
CA ALA A 256 -16.05 -7.71 1.19
C ALA A 256 -14.87 -8.02 0.24
N PRO A 257 -14.69 -7.28 -0.87
CA PRO A 257 -13.49 -7.43 -1.68
C PRO A 257 -12.25 -6.96 -0.92
N ALA A 258 -11.09 -7.56 -1.20
CA ALA A 258 -9.84 -7.21 -0.52
C ALA A 258 -9.24 -5.87 -0.98
N SER A 259 -9.39 -5.55 -2.27
CA SER A 259 -9.00 -4.27 -2.88
C SER A 259 -10.20 -3.64 -3.60
N GLY A 260 -10.22 -2.31 -3.69
CA GLY A 260 -11.41 -1.50 -4.01
C GLY A 260 -12.19 -1.90 -5.28
N GLY A 261 -13.48 -1.51 -5.33
CA GLY A 261 -14.31 -1.56 -6.54
C GLY A 261 -15.67 -2.24 -6.40
N ARG A 262 -15.85 -3.18 -5.45
CA ARG A 262 -17.15 -3.81 -5.18
C ARG A 262 -17.66 -3.46 -3.77
N ARG A 263 -18.98 -3.28 -3.64
CA ARG A 263 -19.60 -3.06 -2.32
C ARG A 263 -19.61 -4.37 -1.51
N PRO A 264 -19.49 -4.29 -0.17
CA PRO A 264 -19.73 -5.44 0.68
C PRO A 264 -21.13 -6.03 0.43
N ARG A 265 -21.25 -7.35 0.55
CA ARG A 265 -22.50 -8.09 0.34
C ARG A 265 -22.77 -8.97 1.56
N ASP A 266 -23.96 -8.83 2.14
CA ASP A 266 -24.41 -9.70 3.21
C ASP A 266 -24.75 -11.10 2.68
N LEU A 267 -24.38 -12.11 3.45
CA LEU A 267 -24.63 -13.52 3.19
C LEU A 267 -25.67 -14.04 4.17
N MET A 268 -26.54 -14.92 3.70
CA MET A 268 -27.52 -15.58 4.56
C MET A 268 -26.83 -16.63 5.42
N VAL A 269 -26.98 -16.50 6.74
CA VAL A 269 -26.60 -17.54 7.70
C VAL A 269 -27.78 -18.48 7.89
N ARG A 270 -27.57 -19.77 7.69
CA ARG A 270 -28.56 -20.80 7.98
C ARG A 270 -28.27 -21.40 9.34
N VAL A 271 -29.30 -21.60 10.14
CA VAL A 271 -29.20 -22.27 11.43
C VAL A 271 -29.98 -23.57 11.36
N ASP A 272 -29.31 -24.68 11.68
CA ASP A 272 -29.87 -26.02 11.75
C ASP A 272 -29.50 -26.64 13.10
N GLY A 273 -30.47 -26.68 14.02
CA GLY A 273 -30.28 -27.11 15.40
C GLY A 273 -29.22 -26.29 16.13
N ASP A 274 -28.12 -26.94 16.54
CA ASP A 274 -26.98 -26.28 17.18
C ASP A 274 -25.90 -25.82 16.19
N THR A 275 -26.04 -26.12 14.90
CA THR A 275 -25.08 -25.74 13.87
C THR A 275 -25.56 -24.53 13.09
N TRP A 276 -24.62 -23.66 12.72
CA TRP A 276 -24.86 -22.59 11.76
C TRP A 276 -23.96 -22.77 10.55
N SER A 277 -24.42 -22.34 9.38
CA SER A 277 -23.64 -22.37 8.16
C SER A 277 -23.82 -21.12 7.31
N ALA A 278 -22.73 -20.67 6.70
CA ALA A 278 -22.72 -19.61 5.71
C ALA A 278 -22.02 -20.12 4.45
N ALA A 279 -22.71 -20.05 3.31
CA ALA A 279 -22.19 -20.52 2.04
C ALA A 279 -21.89 -19.36 1.09
N VAL A 280 -20.73 -19.42 0.45
CA VAL A 280 -20.27 -18.44 -0.54
C VAL A 280 -19.57 -19.16 -1.69
N ALA A 281 -19.75 -18.67 -2.91
CA ALA A 281 -18.95 -19.13 -4.04
C ALA A 281 -17.60 -18.40 -4.02
N MET A 282 -16.51 -19.13 -4.18
CA MET A 282 -15.16 -18.57 -4.22
C MET A 282 -15.09 -17.50 -5.32
N PRO A 283 -14.84 -16.23 -4.99
CA PRO A 283 -14.77 -15.15 -5.99
C PRO A 283 -13.56 -15.30 -6.91
N ALA A 284 -13.57 -14.59 -8.04
CA ALA A 284 -12.42 -14.57 -8.96
C ALA A 284 -11.26 -13.69 -8.45
N ASP A 285 -11.58 -12.69 -7.62
CA ASP A 285 -10.63 -11.77 -7.00
C ASP A 285 -10.58 -12.02 -5.48
N PRO A 286 -9.44 -11.77 -4.81
CA PRO A 286 -9.30 -11.95 -3.37
C PRO A 286 -10.37 -11.19 -2.58
N ALA A 287 -10.94 -11.84 -1.57
CA ALA A 287 -12.01 -11.30 -0.76
C ALA A 287 -11.88 -11.71 0.70
N ILE A 288 -12.63 -11.03 1.56
CA ILE A 288 -12.64 -11.22 3.00
C ILE A 288 -14.06 -11.59 3.40
N LEU A 289 -14.21 -12.76 3.99
CA LEU A 289 -15.42 -13.20 4.64
C LEU A 289 -15.36 -12.76 6.11
N ARG A 290 -16.18 -11.78 6.47
CA ARG A 290 -16.33 -11.28 7.83
C ARG A 290 -17.51 -11.96 8.49
N LEU A 291 -17.25 -12.71 9.55
CA LEU A 291 -18.24 -13.37 10.38
C LEU A 291 -18.39 -12.57 11.67
N ARG A 292 -19.62 -12.24 12.05
CA ARG A 292 -19.90 -11.46 13.25
C ARG A 292 -20.88 -12.21 14.13
N ASP A 293 -20.58 -12.26 15.42
CA ASP A 293 -21.48 -12.78 16.45
C ASP A 293 -21.39 -11.89 17.69
N ARG A 294 -22.40 -11.04 17.91
CA ARG A 294 -22.43 -10.09 19.05
C ARG A 294 -21.19 -9.18 19.07
N ALA A 295 -20.28 -9.40 20.02
CA ALA A 295 -19.01 -8.69 20.19
C ALA A 295 -17.82 -9.38 19.52
N HIS A 296 -18.00 -10.59 18.99
CA HIS A 296 -16.96 -11.34 18.30
C HIS A 296 -17.00 -11.06 16.80
N ASP A 297 -15.82 -10.96 16.22
CA ASP A 297 -15.58 -10.79 14.80
C ASP A 297 -14.51 -11.80 14.38
N ARG A 298 -14.68 -12.39 13.20
CA ARG A 298 -13.71 -13.31 12.62
C ARG A 298 -13.61 -13.02 11.13
N LEU A 299 -12.40 -12.70 10.69
CA LEU A 299 -12.08 -12.55 9.29
C LEU A 299 -11.51 -13.87 8.76
N VAL A 300 -11.99 -14.29 7.60
CA VAL A 300 -11.45 -15.41 6.83
C VAL A 300 -11.11 -14.88 5.44
N VAL A 301 -9.85 -15.01 5.05
CA VAL A 301 -9.37 -14.56 3.74
C VAL A 301 -9.69 -15.64 2.71
N LEU A 302 -10.39 -15.27 1.65
CA LEU A 302 -10.67 -16.13 0.50
C LEU A 302 -9.60 -15.85 -0.56
N GLU A 303 -8.71 -16.81 -0.77
CA GLU A 303 -7.62 -16.74 -1.73
C GLU A 303 -7.96 -17.55 -2.99
N PRO A 304 -8.39 -16.91 -4.08
CA PRO A 304 -8.68 -17.63 -5.31
C PRO A 304 -7.38 -18.09 -5.99
N VAL A 305 -7.22 -19.41 -6.09
CA VAL A 305 -6.15 -20.05 -6.86
C VAL A 305 -6.61 -20.17 -8.30
N ARG A 306 -5.96 -19.47 -9.23
CA ARG A 306 -6.34 -19.51 -10.65
C ARG A 306 -5.97 -20.86 -11.26
N ASP A 307 -6.82 -21.31 -12.16
CA ASP A 307 -6.59 -22.47 -13.02
C ASP A 307 -5.49 -22.17 -14.04
N GLU A 308 -4.63 -23.14 -14.34
CA GLU A 308 -3.56 -22.99 -15.31
C GLU A 308 -4.07 -23.42 -16.70
N PRO A 309 -3.92 -22.59 -17.75
CA PRO A 309 -4.35 -22.99 -19.08
C PRO A 309 -3.50 -24.16 -19.60
N PRO A 310 -4.03 -24.97 -20.55
CA PRO A 310 -3.33 -26.13 -21.05
C PRO A 310 -2.03 -25.76 -21.77
N ILE A 311 -0.98 -26.54 -21.56
CA ILE A 311 0.29 -26.38 -22.25
C ILE A 311 0.23 -27.15 -23.57
N VAL A 312 0.40 -26.44 -24.69
CA VAL A 312 0.35 -27.00 -26.04
C VAL A 312 1.73 -26.90 -26.68
N SER A 313 2.32 -28.05 -27.04
CA SER A 313 3.64 -28.13 -27.68
C SER A 313 3.53 -28.76 -29.06
N LEU A 314 3.95 -28.03 -30.08
CA LEU A 314 4.02 -28.51 -31.46
C LEU A 314 5.36 -29.24 -31.68
N LEU A 315 5.31 -30.58 -31.74
CA LEU A 315 6.48 -31.45 -31.88
C LEU A 315 6.92 -31.60 -33.34
N SER A 316 5.97 -31.64 -34.26
CA SER A 316 6.21 -31.61 -35.71
C SER A 316 5.24 -30.63 -36.36
N PRO A 317 5.71 -29.74 -37.26
CA PRO A 317 7.10 -29.58 -37.69
C PRO A 317 8.01 -28.97 -36.61
N VAL A 318 9.25 -29.46 -36.54
CA VAL A 318 10.24 -29.07 -35.49
C VAL A 318 10.69 -27.62 -35.64
N ARG A 319 10.69 -27.10 -36.88
CA ARG A 319 11.12 -25.74 -37.23
C ARG A 319 10.35 -25.25 -38.45
N ASP A 320 10.44 -23.95 -38.70
CA ASP A 320 9.96 -23.35 -39.94
C ASP A 320 10.68 -23.96 -41.14
N SER A 321 9.97 -24.10 -42.26
CA SER A 321 10.52 -24.77 -43.45
C SER A 321 10.01 -24.16 -44.75
N THR A 322 10.81 -24.29 -45.79
CA THR A 322 10.46 -23.87 -47.16
C THR A 322 10.41 -25.09 -48.05
N PHE A 323 9.26 -25.34 -48.67
CA PHE A 323 9.07 -26.39 -49.67
C PHE A 323 9.40 -25.84 -51.07
N ALA A 324 10.13 -26.61 -51.87
CA ALA A 324 10.50 -26.22 -53.23
C ALA A 324 9.29 -26.19 -54.18
N GLU A 325 8.37 -27.14 -54.01
CA GLU A 325 7.10 -27.24 -54.73
C GLU A 325 5.98 -27.46 -53.71
N PRO A 326 4.72 -27.07 -54.00
CA PRO A 326 3.57 -27.32 -53.13
C PRO A 326 3.11 -28.79 -53.18
N LYS A 327 4.05 -29.73 -53.06
CA LYS A 327 3.83 -31.17 -53.13
C LYS A 327 4.34 -31.86 -51.88
N GLY A 328 3.67 -32.96 -51.53
CA GLY A 328 4.07 -33.82 -50.44
C GLY A 328 3.17 -33.69 -49.22
N LYS A 329 3.61 -34.32 -48.13
CA LYS A 329 2.85 -34.48 -46.90
C LYS A 329 3.54 -33.76 -45.77
N LEU A 330 2.77 -32.97 -45.03
CA LEU A 330 3.20 -32.32 -43.81
C LEU A 330 2.54 -33.01 -42.61
N ASP A 331 3.35 -33.75 -41.86
CA ASP A 331 2.93 -34.42 -40.64
C ASP A 331 3.00 -33.46 -39.45
N ILE A 332 1.87 -33.32 -38.78
CA ILE A 332 1.69 -32.47 -37.61
C ILE A 332 1.51 -33.36 -36.39
N ASP A 333 2.30 -33.10 -35.36
CA ASP A 333 2.23 -33.81 -34.10
C ASP A 333 2.27 -32.81 -32.94
N VAL A 334 1.24 -32.87 -32.10
CA VAL A 334 1.02 -31.95 -31.00
C VAL A 334 0.89 -32.73 -29.71
N ARG A 335 1.62 -32.30 -28.68
CA ARG A 335 1.46 -32.77 -27.30
C ARG A 335 0.73 -31.71 -26.50
N ILE A 336 -0.27 -32.14 -25.74
CA ILE A 336 -1.12 -31.27 -24.93
C ILE A 336 -1.10 -31.80 -23.49
N GLN A 337 -0.90 -30.92 -22.53
CA GLN A 337 -0.85 -31.25 -21.10
C GLN A 337 -1.64 -30.23 -20.29
N ASP A 338 -2.35 -30.69 -19.28
CA ASP A 338 -3.21 -29.89 -18.42
C ASP A 338 -3.26 -30.53 -17.01
N ASP A 339 -3.44 -29.73 -15.97
CA ASP A 339 -3.43 -30.21 -14.59
C ASP A 339 -4.80 -30.72 -14.11
N LEU A 340 -5.90 -30.13 -14.61
CA LEU A 340 -7.28 -30.46 -14.22
C LEU A 340 -8.02 -31.33 -15.24
N GLY A 341 -7.72 -31.17 -16.52
CA GLY A 341 -8.22 -31.98 -17.63
C GLY A 341 -8.61 -31.16 -18.85
N LEU A 342 -8.35 -31.74 -20.02
CA LEU A 342 -8.67 -31.15 -21.32
C LEU A 342 -10.15 -31.32 -21.69
N ALA A 343 -10.73 -30.34 -22.37
CA ALA A 343 -12.06 -30.43 -22.98
C ALA A 343 -12.00 -30.67 -24.49
N ARG A 344 -11.19 -29.88 -25.21
CA ARG A 344 -11.04 -30.01 -26.66
C ARG A 344 -9.73 -29.41 -27.15
N ALA A 345 -9.29 -29.82 -28.32
CA ALA A 345 -8.19 -29.19 -29.02
C ALA A 345 -8.44 -29.17 -30.54
N GLU A 346 -7.85 -28.20 -31.21
CA GLU A 346 -7.86 -28.12 -32.66
C GLU A 346 -6.51 -27.66 -33.22
N ILE A 347 -6.20 -28.16 -34.41
CA ILE A 347 -5.04 -27.73 -35.20
C ILE A 347 -5.57 -26.76 -36.24
N GLU A 348 -5.08 -25.53 -36.16
CA GLU A 348 -5.40 -24.47 -37.08
C GLU A 348 -4.28 -24.28 -38.10
N LEU A 349 -4.72 -24.03 -39.33
CA LEU A 349 -3.87 -23.66 -40.44
C LEU A 349 -4.39 -22.34 -41.00
N LEU A 350 -3.55 -21.31 -40.96
CA LEU A 350 -3.81 -20.06 -41.65
C LEU A 350 -3.00 -20.08 -42.94
N TYR A 351 -3.70 -20.15 -44.06
CA TYR A 351 -3.09 -20.10 -45.39
C TYR A 351 -3.28 -18.70 -45.96
N THR A 352 -2.16 -18.05 -46.27
CA THR A 352 -2.14 -16.75 -46.95
C THR A 352 -1.66 -16.96 -48.38
N SER A 353 -2.52 -16.61 -49.33
CA SER A 353 -2.22 -16.68 -50.76
C SER A 353 -2.16 -15.29 -51.39
N GLY A 354 -1.21 -15.09 -52.29
CA GLY A 354 -1.02 -13.84 -53.04
C GLY A 354 0.23 -13.05 -52.65
N GLY A 355 0.67 -12.16 -53.55
CA GLY A 355 1.82 -11.27 -53.36
C GLY A 355 1.51 -9.84 -53.79
N GLY A 356 2.15 -8.85 -53.15
CA GLY A 356 1.88 -7.42 -53.38
C GLY A 356 0.75 -6.86 -52.50
N GLU A 357 -0.15 -6.06 -53.08
CA GLU A 357 -1.24 -5.36 -52.38
C GLU A 357 -2.53 -6.18 -52.20
N ARG A 358 -2.59 -7.41 -52.72
CA ARG A 358 -3.75 -8.32 -52.57
C ARG A 358 -3.28 -9.66 -51.99
N PHE A 359 -3.54 -9.85 -50.70
CA PHE A 359 -3.37 -11.12 -50.01
C PHE A 359 -4.71 -11.58 -49.43
N GLU A 360 -5.00 -12.87 -49.55
CA GLU A 360 -6.17 -13.49 -48.94
C GLU A 360 -5.70 -14.50 -47.89
N THR A 361 -6.14 -14.33 -46.64
CA THR A 361 -5.84 -15.26 -45.54
C THR A 361 -7.09 -16.08 -45.22
N LYS A 362 -6.99 -17.40 -45.33
CA LYS A 362 -8.05 -18.35 -44.97
C LYS A 362 -7.64 -19.16 -43.75
N ARG A 363 -8.53 -19.25 -42.77
CA ARG A 363 -8.39 -20.12 -41.60
C ARG A 363 -9.07 -21.46 -41.89
N ILE A 364 -8.31 -22.54 -41.78
CA ILE A 364 -8.76 -23.92 -41.94
C ILE A 364 -8.46 -24.68 -40.66
N ILE A 365 -9.41 -25.51 -40.22
CA ILE A 365 -9.23 -26.38 -39.07
C ILE A 365 -8.88 -27.76 -39.59
N VAL A 366 -7.62 -28.14 -39.42
CA VAL A 366 -7.04 -29.38 -39.98
C VAL A 366 -7.56 -30.59 -39.22
N ARG A 367 -7.66 -30.47 -37.89
CA ARG A 367 -8.14 -31.53 -37.01
C ARG A 367 -8.78 -30.92 -35.78
N ARG A 368 -9.85 -31.56 -35.30
CA ARG A 368 -10.44 -31.31 -33.99
C ARG A 368 -10.50 -32.60 -33.20
N ALA A 369 -10.28 -32.51 -31.89
CA ALA A 369 -10.48 -33.58 -30.93
C ALA A 369 -11.21 -33.03 -29.71
N SER A 370 -12.10 -33.84 -29.14
CA SER A 370 -12.72 -33.61 -27.83
C SER A 370 -12.18 -34.63 -26.83
N PHE A 371 -12.01 -34.20 -25.60
CA PHE A 371 -11.47 -35.00 -24.51
C PHE A 371 -12.46 -34.99 -23.35
N ASP A 372 -12.48 -36.08 -22.57
CA ASP A 372 -13.33 -36.19 -21.38
C ASP A 372 -12.50 -36.03 -20.10
N GLY A 373 -11.76 -34.92 -19.98
CA GLY A 373 -10.94 -34.62 -18.81
C GLY A 373 -9.61 -35.37 -18.72
N THR A 374 -9.11 -35.92 -19.82
CA THR A 374 -7.75 -36.45 -19.86
C THR A 374 -6.74 -35.32 -19.65
N ARG A 375 -5.78 -35.52 -18.75
CA ARG A 375 -4.72 -34.54 -18.44
C ARG A 375 -3.63 -34.44 -19.51
N THR A 376 -3.42 -35.50 -20.28
CA THR A 376 -2.43 -35.52 -21.36
C THR A 376 -3.06 -36.07 -22.62
N ALA A 377 -2.86 -35.38 -23.73
CA ALA A 377 -3.31 -35.82 -25.04
C ALA A 377 -2.23 -35.62 -26.10
N ARG A 378 -2.33 -36.42 -27.17
CA ARG A 378 -1.54 -36.25 -28.38
C ARG A 378 -2.47 -36.11 -29.56
N LEU A 379 -2.29 -35.08 -30.37
CA LEU A 379 -3.09 -34.83 -31.56
C LEU A 379 -2.20 -34.88 -32.79
N GLN A 380 -2.51 -35.81 -33.69
CA GLN A 380 -1.78 -36.01 -34.93
C GLN A 380 -2.67 -35.68 -36.12
N ALA A 381 -2.10 -34.99 -37.10
CA ALA A 381 -2.75 -34.67 -38.35
C ALA A 381 -1.74 -34.71 -39.50
N ALA A 382 -2.26 -34.85 -40.71
CA ALA A 382 -1.47 -34.86 -41.93
C ALA A 382 -2.13 -33.93 -42.93
N ILE A 383 -1.37 -32.97 -43.46
CA ILE A 383 -1.81 -32.11 -44.55
C ILE A 383 -1.15 -32.62 -45.82
N VAL A 384 -1.94 -32.93 -46.84
CA VAL A 384 -1.43 -33.24 -48.18
C VAL A 384 -1.41 -31.94 -48.97
N LEU A 385 -0.22 -31.37 -49.18
CA LEU A 385 -0.05 -30.05 -49.79
C LEU A 385 -0.61 -30.00 -51.22
N ASP A 386 -0.56 -31.12 -51.93
CA ASP A 386 -1.09 -31.28 -53.30
C ASP A 386 -2.59 -30.96 -53.40
N THR A 387 -3.34 -31.13 -52.31
CA THR A 387 -4.80 -30.92 -52.27
C THR A 387 -5.21 -29.49 -51.94
N MET A 388 -4.26 -28.65 -51.53
CA MET A 388 -4.54 -27.33 -51.02
C MET A 388 -4.57 -26.22 -52.08
N GLY A 389 -4.17 -26.53 -53.33
CA GLY A 389 -4.14 -25.55 -54.41
C GLY A 389 -3.20 -24.37 -54.14
N LEU A 390 -2.08 -24.63 -53.46
CA LEU A 390 -1.09 -23.62 -53.10
C LEU A 390 -0.32 -23.16 -54.33
N HIS A 391 -0.01 -21.87 -54.38
CA HIS A 391 0.83 -21.27 -55.40
C HIS A 391 2.24 -20.98 -54.88
N PRO A 392 3.23 -20.85 -55.77
CA PRO A 392 4.56 -20.42 -55.37
C PRO A 392 4.54 -19.04 -54.69
N GLY A 393 5.20 -18.91 -53.54
CA GLY A 393 5.22 -17.70 -52.71
C GLY A 393 4.26 -17.73 -51.52
N ASP A 394 3.30 -18.67 -51.52
CA ASP A 394 2.29 -18.75 -50.46
C ASP A 394 2.88 -19.20 -49.11
N VAL A 395 2.22 -18.79 -48.04
CA VAL A 395 2.67 -19.02 -46.66
C VAL A 395 1.56 -19.68 -45.84
N LEU A 396 1.95 -20.73 -45.14
CA LEU A 396 1.11 -21.51 -44.23
C LEU A 396 1.60 -21.29 -42.80
N HIS A 397 0.72 -20.82 -41.92
CA HIS A 397 0.99 -20.74 -40.49
C HIS A 397 0.20 -21.81 -39.76
N ILE A 398 0.89 -22.65 -39.00
CA ILE A 398 0.31 -23.79 -38.29
C ILE A 398 0.43 -23.55 -36.80
N ARG A 399 -0.67 -23.72 -36.08
CA ARG A 399 -0.67 -23.73 -34.62
C ARG A 399 -1.71 -24.72 -34.11
N ALA A 400 -1.55 -25.14 -32.87
CA ALA A 400 -2.55 -25.91 -32.16
C ALA A 400 -3.09 -25.09 -30.99
N ILE A 401 -4.39 -25.21 -30.76
CA ILE A 401 -5.09 -24.56 -29.67
C ILE A 401 -5.81 -25.64 -28.86
N ALA A 402 -5.67 -25.60 -27.54
CA ALA A 402 -6.37 -26.47 -26.62
C ALA A 402 -7.18 -25.64 -25.62
N TRP A 403 -8.28 -26.22 -25.16
CA TRP A 403 -9.13 -25.65 -24.13
C TRP A 403 -9.28 -26.65 -23.00
N ASP A 404 -9.18 -26.13 -21.77
CA ASP A 404 -9.53 -26.87 -20.56
C ASP A 404 -11.06 -27.02 -20.41
N ARG A 405 -11.47 -27.59 -19.28
CA ARG A 405 -12.87 -27.80 -18.92
C ARG A 405 -13.47 -26.67 -18.07
N ASN A 406 -12.74 -25.59 -17.82
CA ASN A 406 -13.18 -24.53 -16.92
C ASN A 406 -14.39 -23.80 -17.53
N ASP A 407 -15.57 -24.05 -16.97
CA ASP A 407 -16.83 -23.45 -17.40
C ASP A 407 -17.27 -22.30 -16.48
N VAL A 408 -16.51 -22.00 -15.42
CA VAL A 408 -16.88 -21.00 -14.41
C VAL A 408 -16.32 -19.62 -14.77
N THR A 409 -15.01 -19.52 -14.98
CA THR A 409 -14.37 -18.25 -15.38
C THR A 409 -14.26 -18.10 -16.90
N GLY A 410 -14.71 -19.12 -17.62
CA GLY A 410 -14.46 -19.32 -19.05
C GLY A 410 -13.31 -20.31 -19.26
N PRO A 411 -13.33 -21.03 -20.40
CA PRO A 411 -12.33 -22.07 -20.67
C PRO A 411 -10.97 -21.43 -20.85
N GLY A 412 -9.99 -21.89 -20.08
CA GLY A 412 -8.60 -21.55 -20.27
C GLY A 412 -8.13 -22.06 -21.62
N GLN A 413 -7.40 -21.21 -22.32
CA GLN A 413 -6.94 -21.46 -23.68
C GLN A 413 -5.42 -21.51 -23.70
N GLY A 414 -4.91 -22.64 -24.19
CA GLY A 414 -3.50 -22.86 -24.47
C GLY A 414 -3.22 -22.81 -25.96
N GLU A 415 -2.16 -22.13 -26.37
CA GLU A 415 -1.72 -22.07 -27.77
C GLU A 415 -0.28 -22.58 -27.90
N SER A 416 0.00 -23.27 -29.00
CA SER A 416 1.36 -23.66 -29.35
C SER A 416 2.12 -22.50 -29.99
N GLU A 417 3.44 -22.67 -30.09
CA GLU A 417 4.23 -21.93 -31.08
C GLU A 417 3.61 -22.06 -32.47
N THR A 418 3.67 -20.97 -33.24
CA THR A 418 3.25 -20.96 -34.64
C THR A 418 4.43 -21.35 -35.52
N ARG A 419 4.23 -22.32 -36.41
CA ARG A 419 5.23 -22.74 -37.40
C ARG A 419 4.87 -22.21 -38.77
N THR A 420 5.86 -21.64 -39.44
CA THR A 420 5.70 -21.05 -40.77
C THR A 420 6.25 -22.00 -41.83
N ILE A 421 5.42 -22.36 -42.79
CA ILE A 421 5.76 -23.19 -43.94
C ILE A 421 5.57 -22.36 -45.20
N ARG A 422 6.65 -22.13 -45.94
CA ARG A 422 6.62 -21.32 -47.17
C ARG A 422 6.73 -22.21 -48.40
N ILE A 423 5.96 -21.91 -49.44
CA ILE A 423 6.18 -22.48 -50.77
C ILE A 423 7.11 -21.53 -51.51
N ARG A 424 8.27 -22.03 -51.96
CA ARG A 424 9.24 -21.23 -52.72
C ARG A 424 8.59 -20.68 -53.99
N ASP A 425 8.69 -19.38 -54.23
CA ASP A 425 8.38 -18.82 -55.56
C ASP A 425 9.62 -18.96 -56.45
N PRO A 426 9.57 -19.72 -57.57
CA PRO A 426 10.71 -19.87 -58.46
C PRO A 426 11.08 -18.57 -59.18
N ARG A 427 10.19 -17.56 -59.20
CA ARG A 427 10.47 -16.21 -59.70
C ARG A 427 11.13 -15.33 -58.64
N ASP A 428 10.98 -15.70 -57.37
CA ASP A 428 11.64 -15.03 -56.27
C ASP A 428 13.04 -15.61 -56.13
N LEU A 429 14.00 -14.97 -56.80
CA LEU A 429 15.43 -15.26 -56.76
C LEU A 429 16.06 -14.99 -55.36
N SER A 430 15.22 -14.86 -54.33
CA SER A 430 15.44 -14.20 -53.04
C SER A 430 16.03 -15.08 -51.95
N ASP A 431 16.10 -16.40 -52.16
CA ASP A 431 16.37 -17.34 -51.04
C ASP A 431 17.85 -17.74 -50.89
N VAL A 432 18.80 -16.99 -51.47
CA VAL A 432 20.23 -17.19 -51.21
C VAL A 432 20.83 -15.90 -50.65
N ARG A 433 20.99 -15.85 -49.32
CA ARG A 433 21.77 -14.80 -48.65
C ARG A 433 23.24 -14.97 -49.04
N ILE A 434 23.66 -14.31 -50.12
CA ILE A 434 25.08 -14.15 -50.45
C ILE A 434 25.74 -13.46 -49.24
N THR A 435 26.82 -14.03 -48.73
CA THR A 435 27.56 -13.44 -47.62
C THR A 435 28.09 -12.06 -48.03
N ALA A 436 28.17 -11.11 -47.10
CA ALA A 436 28.71 -9.78 -47.39
C ALA A 436 30.13 -9.83 -48.01
N ALA A 437 30.91 -10.88 -47.68
CA ALA A 437 32.23 -11.15 -48.24
C ALA A 437 32.17 -11.51 -49.74
N ALA A 438 31.27 -12.40 -50.16
CA ALA A 438 31.11 -12.78 -51.56
C ALA A 438 30.61 -11.61 -52.43
N ALA A 439 29.73 -10.75 -51.90
CA ALA A 439 29.30 -9.53 -52.59
C ALA A 439 30.46 -8.55 -52.86
N ALA A 440 31.31 -8.31 -51.84
CA ALA A 440 32.49 -7.45 -51.98
C ALA A 440 33.54 -8.04 -52.96
N ALA A 441 33.67 -9.36 -53.01
CA ALA A 441 34.56 -10.06 -53.94
C ALA A 441 34.09 -9.92 -55.41
N VAL A 442 32.78 -9.95 -55.66
CA VAL A 442 32.20 -9.68 -56.99
C VAL A 442 32.46 -8.23 -57.41
N ASP A 443 32.25 -7.25 -56.52
CA ASP A 443 32.53 -5.84 -56.80
C ASP A 443 34.00 -5.59 -57.16
N THR A 444 34.91 -6.22 -56.43
CA THR A 444 36.36 -6.18 -56.72
C THR A 444 36.69 -6.76 -58.09
N SER A 445 35.97 -7.82 -58.48
CA SER A 445 36.14 -8.48 -59.78
C SER A 445 35.64 -7.62 -60.94
N ILE A 446 34.55 -6.86 -60.75
CA ILE A 446 34.02 -5.88 -61.72
C ILE A 446 35.04 -4.78 -61.98
N ILE A 447 35.61 -4.19 -60.92
CA ILE A 447 36.63 -3.13 -61.04
C ILE A 447 37.86 -3.68 -61.80
N SER A 448 38.30 -4.89 -61.45
CA SER A 448 39.41 -5.56 -62.12
C SER A 448 39.13 -5.82 -63.61
N GLN A 449 37.92 -6.28 -63.96
CA GLN A 449 37.52 -6.52 -65.35
C GLN A 449 37.50 -5.21 -66.16
N ARG A 450 36.96 -4.12 -65.60
CA ARG A 450 36.97 -2.79 -66.24
C ARG A 450 38.40 -2.30 -66.49
N MET A 451 39.29 -2.47 -65.51
CA MET A 451 40.71 -2.12 -65.65
C MET A 451 41.38 -2.91 -66.79
N LEU A 452 41.11 -4.21 -66.92
CA LEU A 452 41.66 -5.03 -68.01
C LEU A 452 41.10 -4.59 -69.38
N ILE A 453 39.82 -4.26 -69.47
CA ILE A 453 39.21 -3.72 -70.70
C ILE A 453 39.93 -2.44 -71.13
N VAL A 454 40.10 -1.48 -70.20
CA VAL A 454 40.81 -0.22 -70.50
C VAL A 454 42.26 -0.47 -70.95
N ARG A 455 42.96 -1.44 -70.34
CA ARG A 455 44.32 -1.80 -70.76
C ARG A 455 44.36 -2.43 -72.15
N ALA A 456 43.40 -3.29 -72.48
CA ALA A 456 43.29 -3.89 -73.81
C ALA A 456 42.91 -2.84 -74.88
N GLU A 457 42.01 -1.91 -74.58
CA GLU A 457 41.70 -0.77 -75.45
C GLU A 457 42.91 0.14 -75.65
N THR A 458 43.65 0.44 -74.58
CA THR A 458 44.88 1.23 -74.66
C THR A 458 45.94 0.52 -75.52
N LEU A 459 46.08 -0.80 -75.38
CA LEU A 459 47.00 -1.59 -76.18
C LEU A 459 46.64 -1.54 -77.68
N LEU A 460 45.34 -1.52 -78.03
CA LEU A 460 44.90 -1.34 -79.42
C LEU A 460 45.22 0.05 -79.96
N VAL A 461 44.99 1.10 -79.18
CA VAL A 461 45.31 2.48 -79.58
C VAL A 461 46.82 2.66 -79.79
N GLN A 462 47.64 2.03 -78.94
CA GLN A 462 49.11 2.11 -79.01
C GLN A 462 49.73 1.18 -80.06
N LYS A 463 48.95 0.28 -80.68
CA LYS A 463 49.45 -0.70 -81.65
C LYS A 463 50.33 -0.10 -82.76
N PRO A 464 50.02 1.08 -83.36
CA PRO A 464 50.87 1.66 -84.41
C PRO A 464 52.23 2.20 -83.91
N GLN A 465 52.39 2.37 -82.60
CA GLN A 465 53.58 2.95 -81.96
C GLN A 465 54.46 1.90 -81.27
N LEU A 466 54.07 0.62 -81.29
CA LEU A 466 54.74 -0.47 -80.59
C LEU A 466 55.35 -1.46 -81.58
N GLU A 467 56.57 -1.90 -81.28
CA GLU A 467 57.20 -3.04 -81.96
C GLU A 467 56.33 -4.30 -81.85
N ALA A 468 56.31 -5.12 -82.90
CA ALA A 468 55.44 -6.30 -82.98
C ALA A 468 55.65 -7.29 -81.81
N GLU A 469 56.91 -7.48 -81.39
CA GLU A 469 57.27 -8.34 -80.28
C GLU A 469 56.75 -7.79 -78.93
N GLU A 470 56.86 -6.48 -78.73
CA GLU A 470 56.39 -5.82 -77.50
C GLU A 470 54.85 -5.80 -77.42
N TYR A 471 54.16 -5.65 -78.56
CA TYR A 471 52.70 -5.79 -78.63
C TYR A 471 52.25 -7.21 -78.26
N SER A 472 52.89 -8.24 -78.82
CA SER A 472 52.63 -9.64 -78.50
C SER A 472 52.86 -9.93 -77.00
N ARG A 473 54.00 -9.48 -76.47
CA ARG A 473 54.36 -9.63 -75.05
C ARG A 473 53.33 -8.98 -74.12
N ARG A 474 52.83 -7.79 -74.47
CA ARG A 474 51.77 -7.10 -73.70
C ARG A 474 50.43 -7.82 -73.78
N SER A 475 50.06 -8.36 -74.95
CA SER A 475 48.83 -9.16 -75.11
C SER A 475 48.87 -10.43 -74.25
N VAL A 476 49.98 -11.18 -74.29
CA VAL A 476 50.16 -12.39 -73.46
C VAL A 476 50.13 -12.05 -71.96
N ARG A 477 50.70 -10.90 -71.55
CA ARG A 477 50.58 -10.44 -70.17
C ARG A 477 49.14 -10.14 -69.76
N LEU A 478 48.34 -9.56 -70.65
CA LEU A 478 46.91 -9.34 -70.42
C LEU A 478 46.14 -10.66 -70.33
N SER A 479 46.48 -11.65 -71.16
CA SER A 479 45.91 -13.01 -71.08
C SER A 479 46.11 -13.61 -69.69
N ALA A 480 47.34 -13.58 -69.16
CA ALA A 480 47.63 -14.07 -67.81
C ALA A 480 46.84 -13.31 -66.72
N GLN A 481 46.66 -11.99 -66.86
CA GLN A 481 45.86 -11.19 -65.92
C GLN A 481 44.36 -11.52 -66.00
N GLN A 482 43.84 -11.78 -67.20
CA GLN A 482 42.46 -12.23 -67.41
C GLN A 482 42.22 -13.62 -66.81
N GLY A 483 43.15 -14.55 -67.00
CA GLY A 483 43.10 -15.88 -66.39
C GLY A 483 43.12 -15.84 -64.86
N ALA A 484 43.97 -14.99 -64.27
CA ALA A 484 44.01 -14.80 -62.81
C ALA A 484 42.67 -14.23 -62.26
N LEU A 485 42.05 -13.30 -62.99
CA LEU A 485 40.73 -12.78 -62.60
C LEU A 485 39.65 -13.86 -62.71
N ARG A 486 39.66 -14.67 -63.77
CA ARG A 486 38.74 -15.80 -63.94
C ARG A 486 38.82 -16.79 -62.77
N GLN A 487 40.03 -17.11 -62.30
CA GLN A 487 40.20 -18.00 -61.14
C GLN A 487 39.60 -17.44 -59.85
N ARG A 488 39.67 -16.12 -59.63
CA ARG A 488 38.98 -15.48 -58.50
C ARG A 488 37.46 -15.62 -58.60
N VAL A 489 36.89 -15.44 -59.79
CA VAL A 489 35.45 -15.64 -60.02
C VAL A 489 35.04 -17.09 -59.76
N LEU A 490 35.86 -18.07 -60.17
CA LEU A 490 35.64 -19.49 -59.86
C LEU A 490 35.72 -19.80 -58.35
N SER A 491 36.58 -19.12 -57.60
CA SER A 491 36.61 -19.24 -56.13
C SER A 491 35.30 -18.77 -55.51
N ILE A 492 34.76 -17.64 -55.96
CA ILE A 492 33.46 -17.12 -55.50
C ILE A 492 32.34 -18.11 -55.83
N ILE A 493 32.36 -18.71 -57.03
CA ILE A 493 31.41 -19.78 -57.40
C ILE A 493 31.47 -20.95 -56.41
N ASN A 494 32.68 -21.42 -56.09
CA ASN A 494 32.86 -22.52 -55.15
C ASN A 494 32.39 -22.18 -53.73
N GLU A 495 32.61 -20.95 -53.26
CA GLU A 495 32.11 -20.47 -51.97
C GLU A 495 30.57 -20.40 -51.93
N LEU A 496 29.95 -20.00 -53.05
CA LEU A 496 28.49 -19.95 -53.17
C LEU A 496 27.84 -21.34 -53.27
N GLU A 497 28.55 -22.30 -53.87
CA GLU A 497 28.05 -23.67 -54.07
C GLU A 497 28.37 -24.59 -52.87
N ASN A 498 29.37 -24.27 -52.03
CA ASN A 498 29.81 -25.09 -50.89
C ASN A 498 29.67 -24.37 -49.53
N VAL A 499 28.48 -23.85 -49.22
CA VAL A 499 28.20 -23.33 -47.87
C VAL A 499 28.01 -24.51 -46.91
N GLU A 500 28.94 -24.68 -45.97
CA GLU A 500 28.88 -25.70 -44.92
C GLU A 500 27.56 -25.60 -44.13
N GLY A 501 26.70 -26.62 -44.21
CA GLY A 501 25.58 -26.78 -43.27
C GLY A 501 24.26 -27.34 -43.82
N VAL A 502 24.07 -27.46 -45.13
CA VAL A 502 22.86 -28.08 -45.70
C VAL A 502 23.28 -28.98 -46.85
N GLY A 503 22.86 -30.25 -46.84
CA GLY A 503 23.22 -31.27 -47.83
C GLY A 503 22.65 -31.03 -49.23
N PHE A 504 22.93 -29.88 -49.82
CA PHE A 504 22.58 -29.51 -51.18
C PHE A 504 23.86 -29.25 -51.98
N VAL A 505 24.26 -30.21 -52.81
CA VAL A 505 25.26 -30.00 -53.85
C VAL A 505 24.50 -29.61 -55.11
N GLY A 506 24.47 -28.32 -55.44
CA GLY A 506 23.76 -27.84 -56.62
C GLY A 506 24.10 -26.39 -56.97
N HIS A 507 23.96 -26.05 -58.25
CA HIS A 507 24.22 -24.70 -58.73
C HIS A 507 23.19 -23.71 -58.20
N THR A 508 23.65 -22.54 -57.75
CA THR A 508 22.78 -21.41 -57.45
C THR A 508 22.51 -20.61 -58.73
N PRO A 509 21.37 -19.93 -58.87
CA PRO A 509 21.15 -19.04 -60.02
C PRO A 509 22.27 -18.00 -60.19
N SER A 510 22.81 -17.48 -59.09
CA SER A 510 23.97 -16.58 -59.09
C SER A 510 25.25 -17.27 -59.55
N SER A 511 25.50 -18.52 -59.13
CA SER A 511 26.67 -19.28 -59.58
C SER A 511 26.59 -19.68 -61.06
N LEU A 512 25.39 -19.88 -61.61
CA LEU A 512 25.19 -20.11 -63.06
C LEU A 512 25.59 -18.89 -63.89
N VAL A 513 25.17 -17.68 -63.49
CA VAL A 513 25.55 -16.44 -64.20
C VAL A 513 27.05 -16.14 -64.03
N LEU A 514 27.63 -16.41 -62.86
CA LEU A 514 29.07 -16.29 -62.65
C LEU A 514 29.85 -17.31 -63.51
N ARG A 515 29.33 -18.53 -63.68
CA ARG A 515 29.92 -19.54 -64.56
C ARG A 515 29.92 -19.05 -66.01
N GLU A 516 28.80 -18.50 -66.49
CA GLU A 516 28.72 -17.88 -67.82
C GLU A 516 29.73 -16.74 -67.98
N ALA A 517 29.90 -15.90 -66.96
CA ALA A 517 30.92 -14.85 -66.96
C ALA A 517 32.34 -15.46 -67.04
N ALA A 518 32.62 -16.52 -66.30
CA ALA A 518 33.92 -17.21 -66.31
C ALA A 518 34.22 -17.88 -67.67
N GLU A 519 33.20 -18.38 -68.37
CA GLU A 519 33.33 -18.90 -69.74
C GLU A 519 33.75 -17.79 -70.71
N GLU A 520 33.07 -16.64 -70.68
CA GLU A 520 33.43 -15.47 -71.48
C GLU A 520 34.84 -14.95 -71.13
N MET A 521 35.24 -14.99 -69.85
CA MET A 521 36.61 -14.68 -69.45
C MET A 521 37.64 -15.68 -69.99
N ARG A 522 37.29 -16.95 -70.14
CA ARG A 522 38.18 -17.97 -70.72
C ARG A 522 38.36 -17.75 -72.22
N ALA A 523 37.28 -17.40 -72.92
CA ALA A 523 37.35 -17.02 -74.32
C ALA A 523 38.25 -15.78 -74.51
N ALA A 524 38.09 -14.75 -73.69
CA ALA A 524 38.97 -13.58 -73.69
C ALA A 524 40.45 -13.93 -73.39
N GLU A 525 40.70 -14.80 -72.41
CA GLU A 525 42.04 -15.30 -72.04
C GLU A 525 42.71 -15.97 -73.24
N TRP A 526 42.00 -16.84 -73.96
CA TRP A 526 42.48 -17.51 -75.17
C TRP A 526 42.81 -16.51 -76.28
N GLU A 527 41.87 -15.62 -76.62
CA GLU A 527 42.07 -14.65 -77.70
C GLU A 527 43.24 -13.69 -77.43
N LEU A 528 43.46 -13.30 -76.17
CA LEU A 528 44.63 -12.50 -75.79
C LEU A 528 45.95 -13.28 -75.95
N SER A 529 45.93 -14.61 -75.72
CA SER A 529 47.12 -15.46 -75.84
C SER A 529 47.57 -15.64 -77.30
N VAL A 530 46.62 -15.64 -78.23
CA VAL A 530 46.88 -15.66 -79.69
C VAL A 530 46.95 -14.25 -80.29
N VAL A 531 47.07 -13.21 -79.46
CA VAL A 531 47.29 -11.81 -79.85
C VAL A 531 46.10 -11.17 -80.60
N GLN A 532 44.90 -11.75 -80.47
CA GLN A 532 43.64 -11.22 -81.00
C GLN A 532 42.92 -10.30 -80.01
N VAL A 533 43.56 -9.19 -79.66
CA VAL A 533 43.03 -8.19 -78.71
C VAL A 533 41.63 -7.64 -79.07
N PRO A 534 41.27 -7.37 -80.35
CA PRO A 534 39.92 -6.90 -80.69
C PRO A 534 38.82 -7.92 -80.39
N VAL A 535 39.07 -9.20 -80.65
CA VAL A 535 38.12 -10.30 -80.39
C VAL A 535 38.00 -10.52 -78.89
N ALA A 536 39.13 -10.49 -78.16
CA ALA A 536 39.14 -10.56 -76.72
C ALA A 536 38.27 -9.49 -76.05
N LEU A 537 38.31 -8.24 -76.54
CA LEU A 537 37.50 -7.15 -75.97
C LEU A 537 35.99 -7.41 -76.01
N VAL A 538 35.49 -8.12 -77.03
CA VAL A 538 34.07 -8.50 -77.12
C VAL A 538 33.71 -9.42 -75.96
N HIS A 539 34.50 -10.47 -75.73
CA HIS A 539 34.31 -11.40 -74.63
C HIS A 539 34.51 -10.73 -73.26
N MET A 540 35.51 -9.85 -73.13
CA MET A 540 35.76 -9.11 -71.89
C MET A 540 34.58 -8.22 -71.49
N ARG A 541 33.92 -7.56 -72.46
CA ARG A 541 32.73 -6.72 -72.23
C ARG A 541 31.50 -7.55 -71.88
N LYS A 542 31.31 -8.71 -72.53
CA LYS A 542 30.25 -9.67 -72.16
C LYS A 542 30.42 -10.18 -70.73
N ALA A 543 31.63 -10.57 -70.36
CA ALA A 543 31.95 -10.97 -68.99
C ALA A 543 31.65 -9.85 -67.98
N LEU A 544 31.99 -8.58 -68.30
CA LEU A 544 31.66 -7.43 -67.47
C LEU A 544 30.15 -7.26 -67.28
N ALA A 545 29.37 -7.35 -68.36
CA ALA A 545 27.92 -7.21 -68.31
C ALA A 545 27.27 -8.29 -67.42
N LEU A 546 27.76 -9.53 -67.49
CA LEU A 546 27.29 -10.63 -66.63
C LEU A 546 27.63 -10.40 -65.15
N LEU A 547 28.84 -9.88 -64.84
CA LEU A 547 29.20 -9.52 -63.47
C LEU A 547 28.35 -8.36 -62.93
N GLU A 548 28.08 -7.34 -63.73
CA GLU A 548 27.25 -6.18 -63.34
C GLU A 548 25.79 -6.58 -63.11
N LYS A 549 25.25 -7.50 -63.92
CA LYS A 549 23.91 -8.08 -63.73
C LYS A 549 23.75 -8.71 -62.34
N ILE A 550 24.78 -9.37 -61.83
CA ILE A 550 24.78 -9.97 -60.48
C ILE A 550 24.84 -8.87 -59.40
N ARG A 551 25.67 -7.85 -59.58
CA ARG A 551 25.76 -6.73 -58.63
C ARG A 551 24.42 -6.00 -58.49
N ASP A 552 23.76 -5.71 -59.61
CA ASP A 552 22.52 -4.95 -59.61
C ASP A 552 21.35 -5.76 -59.03
N ALA A 553 21.34 -7.08 -59.24
CA ALA A 553 20.43 -8.00 -58.53
C ALA A 553 20.64 -7.97 -57.01
N ASN A 554 21.88 -7.82 -56.53
CA ASN A 554 22.23 -7.81 -55.10
C ASN A 554 21.99 -6.45 -54.41
N ARG A 555 22.05 -5.32 -55.13
CA ARG A 555 21.89 -3.97 -54.55
C ARG A 555 20.46 -3.68 -54.09
N TYR A 556 19.46 -4.37 -54.64
CA TYR A 556 18.06 -4.31 -54.19
C TYR A 556 17.84 -4.94 -52.81
N TRP A 557 18.75 -5.78 -52.30
CA TRP A 557 18.59 -6.51 -51.05
C TRP A 557 19.19 -5.82 -49.81
N LEU A 558 20.19 -4.94 -49.98
CA LEU A 558 20.88 -4.28 -48.86
C LEU A 558 20.25 -2.94 -48.42
N ARG A 559 19.27 -2.43 -49.16
CA ARG A 559 18.34 -1.41 -48.68
C ARG A 559 16.95 -1.99 -48.75
N GLY A 560 16.42 -2.40 -47.60
CA GLY A 560 15.00 -2.70 -47.48
C GLY A 560 14.21 -1.60 -48.17
N LEU A 561 13.13 -2.00 -48.85
CA LEU A 561 12.10 -1.12 -49.37
C LEU A 561 11.58 -0.21 -48.26
N LEU A 562 12.25 0.91 -48.02
CA LEU A 562 11.56 2.16 -47.78
C LEU A 562 11.17 2.63 -49.17
N THR A 563 9.97 2.23 -49.61
CA THR A 563 9.25 3.11 -50.52
C THR A 563 9.10 4.42 -49.74
N THR A 564 9.92 5.42 -50.05
CA THR A 564 9.56 6.78 -49.66
C THR A 564 8.34 7.10 -50.49
N THR A 565 7.15 6.82 -49.98
CA THR A 565 5.96 7.55 -50.40
C THR A 565 6.33 9.01 -50.16
N PRO A 566 6.45 9.87 -51.19
CA PRO A 566 6.65 11.28 -50.95
C PRO A 566 5.41 11.75 -50.20
N VAL A 567 5.52 11.95 -48.90
CA VAL A 567 4.51 12.68 -48.15
C VAL A 567 4.56 14.09 -48.71
N GLU A 568 3.54 14.49 -49.47
CA GLU A 568 3.33 15.88 -49.85
C GLU A 568 3.19 16.69 -48.57
N ILE A 569 4.30 17.31 -48.14
CA ILE A 569 4.43 18.05 -46.90
C ILE A 569 3.44 19.23 -46.85
N GLU A 570 3.03 19.69 -48.03
CA GLU A 570 2.03 20.74 -48.25
C GLU A 570 0.61 20.28 -47.88
N ARG A 571 0.29 18.97 -47.98
CA ARG A 571 -1.00 18.41 -47.59
C ARG A 571 -1.12 18.10 -46.09
N VAL A 572 -0.01 17.82 -45.42
CA VAL A 572 0.02 17.45 -43.99
C VAL A 572 0.20 18.67 -43.08
N ARG A 573 0.69 19.80 -43.61
CA ARG A 573 0.74 21.05 -42.84
C ARG A 573 -0.68 21.62 -42.71
N LEU A 574 -1.17 21.64 -41.48
CA LEU A 574 -2.28 22.50 -41.07
C LEU A 574 -1.85 23.96 -41.32
N THR A 575 -2.24 24.53 -42.46
CA THR A 575 -1.94 25.92 -42.88
C THR A 575 -2.90 26.95 -42.26
N GLY A 576 -3.41 26.67 -41.07
CA GLY A 576 -4.21 27.62 -40.29
C GLY A 576 -3.31 28.68 -39.64
N ARG A 577 -3.76 29.95 -39.65
CA ARG A 577 -3.08 31.05 -38.93
C ARG A 577 -3.40 31.09 -37.43
N ASP A 578 -4.17 30.14 -36.93
CA ASP A 578 -4.56 30.07 -35.53
C ASP A 578 -3.39 29.57 -34.69
N ARG A 579 -2.94 30.40 -33.74
CA ARG A 579 -2.04 29.94 -32.68
C ARG A 579 -2.83 28.99 -31.80
N ALA A 580 -2.43 27.72 -31.76
CA ALA A 580 -2.97 26.76 -30.80
C ALA A 580 -2.79 27.34 -29.39
N ASN A 581 -3.89 27.64 -28.71
CA ASN A 581 -3.88 28.09 -27.33
C ASN A 581 -3.60 26.87 -26.44
N VAL A 582 -2.32 26.48 -26.35
CA VAL A 582 -1.89 25.40 -25.47
C VAL A 582 -1.83 25.98 -24.06
N GLY A 583 -2.91 25.81 -23.30
CA GLY A 583 -2.90 26.09 -21.87
C GLY A 583 -1.79 25.29 -21.17
N PRO A 584 -1.31 25.73 -19.99
CA PRO A 584 -0.36 24.96 -19.20
C PRO A 584 -0.93 23.55 -19.00
N ARG A 585 -0.18 22.56 -19.47
CA ARG A 585 -0.55 21.16 -19.33
C ARG A 585 -0.52 20.85 -17.84
N ASP A 586 -1.66 20.51 -17.24
CA ASP A 586 -1.66 20.05 -15.87
C ASP A 586 -0.66 18.90 -15.74
N PRO A 587 0.23 18.93 -14.72
CA PRO A 587 1.12 17.81 -14.47
C PRO A 587 0.24 16.58 -14.29
N ARG A 588 0.55 15.51 -15.05
CA ARG A 588 -0.13 14.23 -14.88
C ARG A 588 0.04 13.83 -13.41
N GLU A 589 -1.07 13.80 -12.65
CA GLU A 589 -1.07 13.15 -11.34
C GLU A 589 -0.60 11.71 -11.57
N ARG A 590 0.53 11.36 -10.95
CA ARG A 590 0.96 9.97 -10.94
C ARG A 590 -0.08 9.21 -10.12
N PRO A 591 -0.71 8.14 -10.64
CA PRO A 591 -1.54 7.30 -9.81
C PRO A 591 -0.73 6.86 -8.59
N GLU A 592 -1.31 6.97 -7.40
CA GLU A 592 -0.65 6.57 -6.16
C GLU A 592 -0.16 5.12 -6.30
N ASP A 593 1.11 4.88 -5.97
CA ASP A 593 1.68 3.53 -6.03
C ASP A 593 0.98 2.65 -4.98
N PRO A 594 0.20 1.62 -5.36
CA PRO A 594 -0.54 0.77 -4.42
C PRO A 594 0.40 0.09 -3.41
N ARG A 595 1.66 -0.18 -3.79
CA ARG A 595 2.65 -0.75 -2.87
C ARG A 595 3.03 0.20 -1.75
N ARG A 596 3.01 1.51 -2.00
CA ARG A 596 3.28 2.53 -1.00
C ARG A 596 2.15 2.61 0.03
N GLU A 597 0.90 2.47 -0.42
CA GLU A 597 -0.25 2.39 0.47
C GLU A 597 -0.19 1.13 1.33
N LEU A 598 0.07 -0.04 0.73
CA LEU A 598 0.27 -1.30 1.46
C LEU A 598 1.38 -1.20 2.51
N LEU A 599 2.51 -0.56 2.18
CA LEU A 599 3.61 -0.35 3.12
C LEU A 599 3.18 0.49 4.33
N GLN A 600 2.41 1.56 4.11
CA GLN A 600 1.88 2.38 5.21
C GLN A 600 0.92 1.59 6.09
N ARG A 601 0.01 0.81 5.49
CA ARG A 601 -0.94 -0.05 6.22
C ARG A 601 -0.19 -1.13 7.03
N LEU A 602 0.82 -1.77 6.43
CA LEU A 602 1.66 -2.75 7.12
C LEU A 602 2.40 -2.14 8.32
N ASN A 603 2.98 -0.95 8.17
CA ASN A 603 3.67 -0.27 9.27
C ASN A 603 2.71 0.06 10.44
N ARG A 604 1.47 0.46 10.14
CA ARG A 604 0.43 0.66 11.17
C ARG A 604 0.08 -0.65 11.87
N ALA A 605 -0.09 -1.74 11.11
CA ALA A 605 -0.38 -3.06 11.68
C ALA A 605 0.76 -3.57 12.59
N ILE A 606 2.02 -3.38 12.18
CA ILE A 606 3.19 -3.74 13.01
C ILE A 606 3.22 -2.94 14.31
N ALA A 607 2.89 -1.64 14.28
CA ALA A 607 2.85 -0.81 15.48
C ALA A 607 1.79 -1.27 16.49
N LEU A 608 0.70 -1.90 16.03
CA LEU A 608 -0.36 -2.42 16.90
C LEU A 608 0.04 -3.70 17.65
N LEU A 609 1.07 -4.43 17.21
CA LEU A 609 1.46 -5.72 17.81
C LEU A 609 1.79 -5.61 19.31
N GLU A 610 2.31 -4.46 19.75
CA GLU A 610 2.67 -4.23 21.15
C GLU A 610 1.49 -3.76 22.01
N SER A 611 0.53 -3.04 21.43
CA SER A 611 -0.60 -2.45 22.16
C SER A 611 -1.86 -3.31 22.15
N ASP A 612 -2.17 -3.92 21.00
CA ASP A 612 -3.36 -4.74 20.79
C ASP A 612 -3.07 -5.84 19.75
N PRO A 613 -2.63 -7.03 20.20
CA PRO A 613 -2.30 -8.14 19.31
C PRO A 613 -3.48 -8.62 18.46
N ARG A 614 -4.73 -8.45 18.93
CA ARG A 614 -5.92 -8.86 18.17
C ARG A 614 -6.17 -7.90 17.00
N ALA A 615 -6.18 -6.60 17.28
CA ALA A 615 -6.32 -5.59 16.23
C ALA A 615 -5.16 -5.61 15.22
N ALA A 616 -3.95 -5.94 15.68
CA ALA A 616 -2.80 -6.16 14.81
C ALA A 616 -3.04 -7.35 13.87
N GLY A 617 -3.56 -8.46 14.39
CA GLY A 617 -3.86 -9.64 13.59
C GLY A 617 -4.91 -9.40 12.51
N ASP A 618 -6.01 -8.73 12.85
CA ASP A 618 -7.04 -8.34 11.88
C ASP A 618 -6.47 -7.40 10.80
N SER A 619 -5.66 -6.42 11.22
CA SER A 619 -5.02 -5.48 10.30
C SER A 619 -4.05 -6.19 9.34
N LEU A 620 -3.30 -7.18 9.83
CA LEU A 620 -2.42 -7.99 9.00
C LEU A 620 -3.19 -8.86 8.01
N GLN A 621 -4.34 -9.43 8.40
CA GLN A 621 -5.21 -10.17 7.49
C GLN A 621 -5.78 -9.30 6.37
N LEU A 622 -6.19 -8.06 6.69
CA LEU A 622 -6.62 -7.08 5.68
C LEU A 622 -5.49 -6.73 4.71
N VAL A 623 -4.28 -6.49 5.22
CA VAL A 623 -3.09 -6.19 4.38
C VAL A 623 -2.70 -7.39 3.53
N PHE A 624 -2.74 -8.60 4.07
CA PHE A 624 -2.48 -9.83 3.34
C PHE A 624 -3.47 -10.00 2.19
N ALA A 625 -4.77 -9.86 2.45
CA ALA A 625 -5.80 -9.98 1.43
C ALA A 625 -5.59 -8.97 0.27
N ALA A 626 -5.27 -7.71 0.58
CA ALA A 626 -4.98 -6.70 -0.45
C ALA A 626 -3.69 -7.00 -1.23
N SER A 627 -2.67 -7.55 -0.54
CA SER A 627 -1.40 -7.92 -1.17
C SER A 627 -1.53 -9.03 -2.22
N LEU A 628 -2.55 -9.90 -2.13
CA LEU A 628 -2.80 -10.96 -3.11
C LEU A 628 -3.03 -10.41 -4.53
N THR A 629 -3.57 -9.19 -4.63
CA THR A 629 -3.81 -8.51 -5.92
C THR A 629 -2.65 -7.59 -6.30
N GLU A 630 -2.19 -6.77 -5.36
CA GLU A 630 -1.29 -5.63 -5.63
C GLU A 630 0.21 -5.98 -5.49
N ALA A 631 0.54 -7.00 -4.69
CA ALA A 631 1.91 -7.36 -4.35
C ALA A 631 2.07 -8.86 -4.02
N ARG A 632 1.83 -9.75 -4.99
CA ARG A 632 1.91 -11.22 -4.79
C ARG A 632 3.28 -11.72 -4.32
N ASP A 633 4.36 -10.95 -4.51
CA ASP A 633 5.70 -11.28 -4.05
C ASP A 633 5.90 -11.20 -2.52
N ILE A 634 4.97 -10.57 -1.79
CA ILE A 634 4.98 -10.50 -0.32
C ILE A 634 3.87 -11.32 0.34
N SER A 635 2.83 -11.70 -0.41
CA SER A 635 1.66 -12.35 0.17
C SER A 635 2.04 -13.65 0.85
N GLU A 636 2.90 -14.47 0.25
CA GLU A 636 3.40 -15.72 0.84
C GLU A 636 4.07 -15.49 2.20
N THR A 637 4.92 -14.45 2.32
CA THR A 637 5.62 -14.12 3.57
C THR A 637 4.66 -13.60 4.65
N LEU A 638 3.64 -12.85 4.25
CA LEU A 638 2.58 -12.37 5.15
C LEU A 638 1.64 -13.50 5.59
N GLY A 639 1.31 -14.44 4.71
CA GLY A 639 0.52 -15.63 5.04
C GLY A 639 1.23 -16.47 6.10
N GLN A 640 2.52 -16.76 5.91
CA GLN A 640 3.35 -17.45 6.90
C GLN A 640 3.40 -16.71 8.25
N ALA A 641 3.50 -15.38 8.22
CA ALA A 641 3.46 -14.56 9.43
C ALA A 641 2.11 -14.69 10.17
N ILE A 642 0.99 -14.67 9.46
CA ILE A 642 -0.35 -14.80 10.05
C ILE A 642 -0.52 -16.20 10.66
N GLU A 643 -0.08 -17.26 9.98
CA GLU A 643 -0.11 -18.62 10.51
C GLU A 643 0.77 -18.80 11.75
N ALA A 644 1.99 -18.25 11.74
CA ALA A 644 2.90 -18.27 12.88
C ALA A 644 2.29 -17.54 14.09
N MET A 645 1.65 -16.39 13.85
CA MET A 645 0.95 -15.63 14.88
C MET A 645 -0.22 -16.42 15.49
N GLN A 646 -0.97 -17.19 14.69
CA GLN A 646 -2.04 -18.05 15.20
C GLN A 646 -1.52 -19.23 16.04
N ARG A 647 -0.32 -19.73 15.71
CA ARG A 647 0.38 -20.76 16.49
C ARG A 647 1.11 -20.21 17.73
N GLY A 648 1.14 -18.89 17.92
CA GLY A 648 1.84 -18.24 19.02
C GLY A 648 3.36 -18.19 18.85
N GLU A 649 3.87 -18.28 17.62
CA GLU A 649 5.29 -18.24 17.28
C GLU A 649 5.78 -16.80 17.01
N ASP A 650 7.10 -16.59 16.97
CA ASP A 650 7.68 -15.27 16.69
C ASP A 650 7.49 -14.85 15.23
N VAL A 651 6.77 -13.74 15.04
CA VAL A 651 6.34 -13.21 13.75
C VAL A 651 7.29 -12.12 13.21
N ARG A 652 8.21 -11.60 14.05
CA ARG A 652 9.01 -10.40 13.75
C ARG A 652 9.85 -10.54 12.49
N ALA A 653 10.53 -11.69 12.33
CA ALA A 653 11.41 -11.93 11.19
C ALA A 653 10.66 -11.91 9.85
N ALA A 654 9.49 -12.55 9.79
CA ALA A 654 8.66 -12.60 8.58
C ALA A 654 8.11 -11.22 8.20
N LEU A 655 7.66 -10.43 9.19
CA LEU A 655 7.16 -9.06 8.96
C LEU A 655 8.27 -8.10 8.50
N ILE A 656 9.49 -8.22 9.04
CA ILE A 656 10.65 -7.44 8.58
C ILE A 656 11.00 -7.81 7.13
N ALA A 657 10.95 -9.10 6.78
CA ALA A 657 11.21 -9.55 5.42
C ALA A 657 10.17 -9.01 4.43
N ALA A 658 8.88 -9.07 4.78
CA ALA A 658 7.78 -8.53 3.98
C ALA A 658 7.94 -7.01 3.76
N ARG A 659 8.23 -6.26 4.84
CA ARG A 659 8.48 -4.81 4.77
C ARG A 659 9.65 -4.46 3.85
N ARG A 660 10.80 -5.14 3.98
CA ARG A 660 11.99 -4.91 3.13
C ARG A 660 11.73 -5.20 1.65
N ARG A 661 10.86 -6.16 1.33
CA ARG A 661 10.47 -6.46 -0.06
C ARG A 661 9.60 -5.35 -0.66
N LEU A 662 8.66 -4.80 0.11
CA LEU A 662 7.88 -3.63 -0.29
C LEU A 662 8.77 -2.39 -0.50
N GLU A 663 9.65 -2.08 0.44
CA GLU A 663 10.54 -0.90 0.38
C GLU A 663 11.47 -0.93 -0.84
N ARG A 664 12.08 -2.08 -1.17
CA ARG A 664 13.04 -2.19 -2.29
C ARG A 664 12.46 -1.80 -3.64
N LYS A 665 11.19 -2.10 -3.89
CA LYS A 665 10.55 -1.86 -5.20
C LYS A 665 9.91 -0.49 -5.33
N VAL A 666 9.42 0.09 -4.22
CA VAL A 666 8.94 1.49 -4.21
C VAL A 666 10.07 2.48 -4.60
N GLY A 667 11.34 2.12 -4.34
CA GLY A 667 12.49 2.94 -4.72
C GLY A 667 13.02 2.76 -6.16
N HIS A 668 12.63 1.71 -6.89
CA HIS A 668 13.27 1.35 -8.18
C HIS A 668 12.59 1.93 -9.43
N GLU A 669 11.36 2.44 -9.35
CA GLU A 669 10.70 3.09 -10.51
C GLU A 669 11.10 4.57 -10.69
N GLY A 670 12.11 5.02 -9.94
CA GLY A 670 12.49 6.42 -9.82
C GLY A 670 13.68 6.90 -10.65
N THR A 671 14.19 6.17 -11.65
CA THR A 671 15.27 6.69 -12.52
C THR A 671 15.25 6.07 -13.92
N LEU A 672 14.22 6.34 -14.72
CA LEU A 672 14.45 6.49 -16.15
C LEU A 672 14.89 7.92 -16.38
N SER A 673 16.18 8.08 -16.64
CA SER A 673 16.83 9.32 -17.04
C SER A 673 15.96 10.07 -18.04
N SER A 674 15.73 11.35 -17.75
CA SER A 674 15.20 12.35 -18.67
C SER A 674 16.11 12.46 -19.90
N TRP A 675 15.98 11.54 -20.84
CA TRP A 675 16.38 11.72 -22.22
C TRP A 675 15.31 12.61 -22.87
N PHE A 676 15.40 13.92 -22.68
CA PHE A 676 14.93 14.93 -23.64
C PHE A 676 15.58 16.27 -23.27
N GLY A 677 16.20 16.86 -24.29
CA GLY A 677 17.16 17.95 -24.19
C GLY A 677 16.63 19.24 -23.57
N MET A 678 17.58 19.96 -22.97
CA MET A 678 17.47 21.40 -22.75
C MET A 678 18.04 22.12 -23.98
N PRO A 679 17.49 23.29 -24.37
CA PRO A 679 18.25 24.26 -25.16
C PRO A 679 19.45 24.81 -24.39
#